data_AF-A0AAY4BUG8-F1
#
_entry.id   AF-A0AAY4BUG8-F1
#
_cell.length_a   1.000
_cell.length_b   1.000
_cell.length_c   1.000
_cell.angle_alpha   90.00
_cell.angle_beta   90.00
_cell.angle_gamma   90.00
#
_symmetry.space_group_name_H-M   'P 1'
#
loop_
_entity.id
_entity.type
_entity.pdbx_description
1 polymer ?
#
loop_
_entity_poly.entity_id
_entity_poly.type
_entity_poly.pdbx_seq_one_letter_code
_entity_poly.pdbx_strand_id
1 'polypeptide(L)'
;MTTPVAVTTRSSPAEKLGGSMAGQESSFPAPHAQFRGRCRRLGGLQPSCPELRTELNLLLDQLISENYSGAEIRPEEICTLLTQASRLVPPSQEHLVVKLCQLIHQLLNQLQVIVDEPTLDTLVSYTCQALYSCSPWTHPEVLLAMSALVYANGPQCKRHLPELLGPSGLLMRYSAPSQPDMELRQAAVHCMSSLCMGLPGKPCLEQPYRGVCFKTFLQTLQCPRPPEGDDIVYCMLLQSALKGLQYYLNGENCSVHQMNLADSFLLCNTSTSHAEVPPVLYPAPLSQYDSVTVVKSSTAAPQDTPEAGRVSAVGSKKRKSHGRDRKSGVEGRRSEAEDVQEEREVVPTRGQASDRWSPRVQLVSGATPSPSWKKGSSDSEVSDPEGGMQGKIRLYQARVRLSSLHCFLSLLKCVEKRVLFGYWSSFLPDAPTPGSASTLTLLTIVLKDPSPKVRAGSLQVLSALLDGSRGFLSTAEDVSVPRQAFTPLSATLAASLRELHRSLSLALLAESSPHTLTQVIKCLAHLVCNVPYQRLRPGLLSPLWKQIRPYIRHRDVNVRVSCLTLLGALVSAQAPLTEVAQLLKSGDGGGASEEGPCWLLQLCMCLVTKPRDGAHSDSDSATSPAHRNGPAAMEPLPVRLEAMQVLALMVKGYFSLVHNSLLELGHLCNRCLGEEDAYIQLHGSKLLQELGSAITQLYRAEGDSCLPLPQVPVALHCLNFWSNVLNGPLTAALQDELHPTLQTSACDALASILPQAFSQLPSQVMCMTMLLGLTYGGNSAAAVRALGVYVLFPCLQEDVMFVVDAANAILACLTDCSSNVRTMAAWSLGNLADTLIVNMSEVSDLLLLKMLTAATQASRDKDRVKSNAVRALGNLLYFLGPEQIVRPQFSSPIEEAMHALTSTVCSDVTMKVRWNACYGLGNAFRNPSLNLGSASWSADAFSALTGAVASCRNFKVRINAAAALSVPPLRQNYGDAAQFARVWQALVEALEGSVDSADFLEYRYSSSLRTQLCQALLHLLSLCQPEDLAGLTPSLSGHVGSSLVQHLTEDGSPAAEGKDGAVLQGRVQVASEALVRLREFSGQTHADTLVDFLEDVLRSLPGDRSAPF
;
A
#
# COMPACT_ATOMS: atom_id res chain seq x y z
N MET A 1 7.57 -6.02 -2.45
CA MET A 1 9.04 -6.21 -2.44
C MET A 1 9.67 -4.94 -2.95
N THR A 2 10.61 -4.33 -2.22
CA THR A 2 11.29 -3.09 -2.61
C THR A 2 12.78 -3.33 -2.54
N THR A 3 13.42 -3.53 -3.69
CA THR A 3 14.88 -3.70 -3.78
C THR A 3 15.59 -2.37 -3.50
N PRO A 4 16.56 -2.33 -2.57
CA PRO A 4 17.42 -1.15 -2.42
C PRO A 4 18.39 -1.04 -3.60
N VAL A 5 18.75 0.19 -3.98
CA VAL A 5 19.83 0.43 -4.93
C VAL A 5 21.15 0.07 -4.26
N ALA A 6 21.88 -0.89 -4.82
CA ALA A 6 23.13 -1.38 -4.25
C ALA A 6 24.26 -0.34 -4.39
N VAL A 7 24.96 -0.08 -3.28
CA VAL A 7 26.31 0.49 -3.32
C VAL A 7 27.26 -0.66 -3.69
N THR A 8 27.95 -0.53 -4.81
CA THR A 8 28.77 -1.62 -5.38
C THR A 8 30.11 -1.76 -4.67
N THR A 9 30.14 -2.50 -3.56
CA THR A 9 31.38 -3.05 -2.99
C THR A 9 31.97 -4.08 -3.95
N ARG A 10 33.19 -3.87 -4.45
CA ARG A 10 33.88 -4.86 -5.29
C ARG A 10 34.27 -6.09 -4.45
N SER A 11 33.70 -7.25 -4.79
CA SER A 11 34.15 -8.55 -4.30
C SER A 11 35.23 -9.14 -5.22
N SER A 12 36.21 -9.82 -4.64
CA SER A 12 37.32 -10.48 -5.33
C SER A 12 36.87 -11.60 -6.30
N PRO A 13 37.50 -11.76 -7.47
CA PRO A 13 37.36 -12.97 -8.29
C PRO A 13 38.16 -14.14 -7.69
N ALA A 14 37.65 -15.36 -7.86
CA ALA A 14 38.34 -16.60 -7.48
C ALA A 14 39.16 -17.19 -8.63
N GLU A 15 40.06 -18.12 -8.30
CA GLU A 15 41.01 -18.75 -9.22
C GLU A 15 40.33 -19.58 -10.33
N LYS A 16 40.91 -19.56 -11.54
CA LYS A 16 40.84 -20.66 -12.51
C LYS A 16 42.03 -20.61 -13.48
N LEU A 17 42.52 -21.78 -13.87
CA LEU A 17 43.74 -21.93 -14.69
C LEU A 17 43.48 -21.69 -16.19
N GLY A 18 44.50 -21.21 -16.89
CA GLY A 18 44.70 -21.49 -18.31
C GLY A 18 45.04 -20.28 -19.20
N GLY A 19 46.16 -20.35 -19.91
CA GLY A 19 46.50 -19.43 -21.01
C GLY A 19 47.84 -18.70 -20.85
N SER A 20 48.91 -19.24 -21.43
CA SER A 20 50.16 -18.50 -21.64
C SER A 20 50.15 -17.83 -23.01
N MET A 21 50.32 -16.52 -23.05
CA MET A 21 50.72 -15.74 -24.23
C MET A 21 51.42 -14.47 -23.73
N ALA A 22 52.63 -14.20 -24.21
CA ALA A 22 53.41 -13.03 -23.80
C ALA A 22 53.09 -11.81 -24.69
N GLY A 23 52.90 -10.64 -24.07
CA GLY A 23 52.70 -9.36 -24.75
C GLY A 23 53.39 -8.24 -23.97
N GLN A 24 54.13 -7.38 -24.66
CA GLN A 24 55.05 -6.41 -24.08
C GLN A 24 54.37 -5.42 -23.12
N GLU A 25 54.79 -5.40 -21.85
CA GLU A 25 54.42 -4.32 -20.93
C GLU A 25 55.20 -3.04 -21.23
N SER A 26 54.49 -1.91 -21.22
CA SER A 26 55.10 -0.58 -21.36
C SER A 26 55.78 -0.14 -20.05
N SER A 27 56.93 0.52 -20.14
CA SER A 27 57.83 0.81 -19.02
C SER A 27 57.38 1.97 -18.11
N PHE A 28 56.17 1.90 -17.54
CA PHE A 28 55.69 2.81 -16.50
C PHE A 28 55.34 2.03 -15.23
N PRO A 29 55.93 2.36 -14.06
CA PRO A 29 55.61 1.66 -12.82
C PRO A 29 54.16 1.92 -12.41
N ALA A 30 53.43 0.86 -12.08
CA ALA A 30 52.01 0.92 -11.73
C ALA A 30 51.73 1.93 -10.58
N PRO A 31 50.59 2.65 -10.58
CA PRO A 31 50.33 3.75 -9.64
C PRO A 31 50.52 3.38 -8.15
N HIS A 32 50.13 2.17 -7.75
CA HIS A 32 50.32 1.64 -6.40
C HIS A 32 51.82 1.53 -6.00
N ALA A 33 52.72 1.19 -6.93
CA ALA A 33 54.15 1.15 -6.68
C ALA A 33 54.74 2.57 -6.54
N GLN A 34 54.26 3.53 -7.34
CA GLN A 34 54.66 4.94 -7.23
C GLN A 34 54.19 5.56 -5.91
N PHE A 35 52.92 5.31 -5.52
CA PHE A 35 52.36 5.73 -4.24
C PHE A 35 53.20 5.22 -3.07
N ARG A 36 53.47 3.91 -2.99
CA ARG A 36 54.32 3.33 -1.94
C ARG A 36 55.75 3.87 -1.95
N GLY A 37 56.31 4.19 -3.12
CA GLY A 37 57.61 4.87 -3.24
C GLY A 37 57.60 6.27 -2.60
N ARG A 38 56.57 7.07 -2.87
CA ARG A 38 56.37 8.41 -2.29
C ARG A 38 56.07 8.34 -0.78
N CYS A 39 55.29 7.35 -0.33
CA CYS A 39 55.07 7.07 1.10
C CYS A 39 56.37 6.76 1.85
N ARG A 40 57.26 5.94 1.27
CA ARG A 40 58.58 5.65 1.87
C ARG A 40 59.49 6.88 1.92
N ARG A 41 59.45 7.76 0.92
CA ARG A 41 60.21 9.02 0.92
C ARG A 41 59.72 9.95 2.03
N LEU A 42 58.42 10.18 2.15
CA LEU A 42 57.84 10.90 3.28
C LEU A 42 58.22 10.22 4.62
N GLY A 43 58.19 8.89 4.63
CA GLY A 43 58.64 8.02 5.71
C GLY A 43 60.01 8.34 6.30
N GLY A 44 60.97 8.71 5.44
CA GLY A 44 62.36 9.01 5.83
C GLY A 44 62.63 10.46 6.26
N LEU A 45 61.68 11.38 6.11
CA LEU A 45 61.87 12.80 6.45
C LEU A 45 61.86 13.02 7.96
N GLN A 46 62.81 13.82 8.46
CA GLN A 46 62.87 14.25 9.86
C GLN A 46 62.74 15.77 10.02
N PRO A 47 62.12 16.27 11.11
CA PRO A 47 61.97 17.71 11.40
C PRO A 47 63.28 18.53 11.44
N SER A 48 64.43 17.85 11.57
CA SER A 48 65.77 18.44 11.68
C SER A 48 66.47 18.67 10.33
N CYS A 49 65.92 18.20 9.20
CA CYS A 49 66.55 18.34 7.90
C CYS A 49 66.42 19.78 7.34
N PRO A 50 67.51 20.47 6.95
CA PRO A 50 67.44 21.86 6.48
C PRO A 50 66.68 22.01 5.15
N GLU A 51 66.66 20.98 4.32
CA GLU A 51 65.96 20.96 3.02
C GLU A 51 64.49 20.47 3.12
N LEU A 52 64.03 20.10 4.33
CA LEU A 52 62.73 19.49 4.59
C LEU A 52 61.57 20.22 3.91
N ARG A 53 61.53 21.55 4.02
CA ARG A 53 60.45 22.38 3.46
C ARG A 53 60.34 22.24 1.94
N THR A 54 61.47 22.11 1.25
CA THR A 54 61.55 22.02 -0.21
C THR A 54 61.19 20.62 -0.70
N GLU A 55 61.73 19.57 -0.06
CA GLU A 55 61.38 18.18 -0.43
C GLU A 55 59.93 17.85 -0.08
N LEU A 56 59.42 18.30 1.08
CA LEU A 56 58.03 18.12 1.49
C LEU A 56 57.07 18.85 0.54
N ASN A 57 57.40 20.06 0.08
CA ASN A 57 56.63 20.75 -0.96
C ASN A 57 56.55 19.89 -2.24
N LEU A 58 57.70 19.42 -2.74
CA LEU A 58 57.78 18.62 -3.96
C LEU A 58 57.01 17.29 -3.84
N LEU A 59 57.08 16.63 -2.67
CA LEU A 59 56.36 15.38 -2.40
C LEU A 59 54.85 15.57 -2.34
N LEU A 60 54.36 16.65 -1.73
CA LEU A 60 52.93 16.98 -1.72
C LEU A 60 52.44 17.28 -3.14
N ASP A 61 53.17 18.10 -3.91
CA ASP A 61 52.85 18.38 -5.32
C ASP A 61 52.79 17.08 -6.15
N GLN A 62 53.77 16.18 -5.97
CA GLN A 62 53.78 14.87 -6.61
C GLN A 62 52.57 14.01 -6.22
N LEU A 63 52.17 13.99 -4.95
CA LEU A 63 51.02 13.19 -4.50
C LEU A 63 49.67 13.77 -4.96
N ILE A 64 49.52 15.10 -4.99
CA ILE A 64 48.32 15.79 -5.50
C ILE A 64 48.18 15.56 -7.03
N SER A 65 49.29 15.60 -7.77
CA SER A 65 49.28 15.43 -9.24
C SER A 65 48.97 14.00 -9.73
N GLU A 66 48.96 13.01 -8.85
CA GLU A 66 48.79 11.60 -9.25
C GLU A 66 47.32 11.24 -9.51
N ASN A 67 47.05 10.54 -10.61
CA ASN A 67 45.74 9.95 -10.84
C ASN A 67 45.66 8.54 -10.22
N TYR A 68 44.92 8.41 -9.12
CA TYR A 68 44.72 7.14 -8.42
C TYR A 68 43.62 6.24 -9.00
N SER A 69 43.03 6.58 -10.16
CA SER A 69 41.93 5.81 -10.75
C SER A 69 42.30 4.34 -11.02
N GLY A 70 41.72 3.43 -10.25
CA GLY A 70 41.97 1.98 -10.37
C GLY A 70 43.15 1.45 -9.56
N ALA A 71 43.80 2.26 -8.71
CA ALA A 71 44.87 1.79 -7.83
C ALA A 71 44.31 1.07 -6.58
N GLU A 72 44.73 -0.17 -6.34
CA GLU A 72 44.37 -0.94 -5.13
C GLU A 72 45.23 -0.53 -3.92
N ILE A 73 45.07 0.73 -3.49
CA ILE A 73 45.73 1.26 -2.29
C ILE A 73 44.90 0.93 -1.05
N ARG A 74 45.54 0.44 0.00
CA ARG A 74 44.89 0.10 1.27
C ARG A 74 44.58 1.34 2.13
N PRO A 75 43.42 1.41 2.81
CA PRO A 75 43.08 2.52 3.71
C PRO A 75 44.17 2.84 4.75
N GLU A 76 44.78 1.81 5.35
CA GLU A 76 45.79 1.97 6.40
C GLU A 76 47.06 2.66 5.91
N GLU A 77 47.42 2.48 4.64
CA GLU A 77 48.57 3.14 4.01
C GLU A 77 48.31 4.64 3.80
N ILE A 78 47.06 5.00 3.49
CA ILE A 78 46.61 6.40 3.33
C ILE A 78 46.51 7.09 4.69
N CYS A 79 45.92 6.43 5.69
CA CYS A 79 45.87 6.90 7.07
C CYS A 79 47.26 7.17 7.65
N THR A 80 48.21 6.25 7.42
CA THR A 80 49.61 6.39 7.84
C THR A 80 50.29 7.56 7.12
N LEU A 81 50.12 7.69 5.80
CA LEU A 81 50.68 8.78 4.99
C LEU A 81 50.20 10.15 5.48
N LEU A 82 48.89 10.33 5.63
CA LEU A 82 48.29 11.60 6.05
C LEU A 82 48.67 11.96 7.48
N THR A 83 48.66 10.97 8.39
CA THR A 83 49.14 11.14 9.77
C THR A 83 50.59 11.60 9.81
N GLN A 84 51.49 10.99 9.02
CA GLN A 84 52.89 11.41 8.97
C GLN A 84 53.04 12.82 8.35
N ALA A 85 52.32 13.13 7.28
CA ALA A 85 52.37 14.44 6.64
C ALA A 85 51.94 15.57 7.60
N SER A 86 50.88 15.36 8.39
CA SER A 86 50.41 16.32 9.40
C SER A 86 51.44 16.61 10.50
N ARG A 87 52.32 15.65 10.82
CA ARG A 87 53.41 15.83 11.78
C ARG A 87 54.62 16.56 11.20
N LEU A 88 54.78 16.58 9.88
CA LEU A 88 55.89 17.24 9.17
C LEU A 88 55.55 18.66 8.70
N VAL A 89 54.27 19.00 8.53
CA VAL A 89 53.81 20.35 8.13
C VAL A 89 53.35 21.14 9.37
N PRO A 90 54.16 22.03 9.95
CA PRO A 90 53.71 22.88 11.05
C PRO A 90 52.69 23.93 10.57
N PRO A 91 51.66 24.28 11.37
CA PRO A 91 50.65 25.30 11.02
C PRO A 91 51.22 26.69 10.66
N SER A 92 52.45 27.00 11.08
CA SER A 92 53.15 28.24 10.72
C SER A 92 53.67 28.29 9.27
N GLN A 93 53.48 27.23 8.47
CA GLN A 93 53.89 27.16 7.07
C GLN A 93 52.67 27.05 6.13
N GLU A 94 51.85 28.11 6.13
CA GLU A 94 50.54 28.22 5.46
C GLU A 94 50.44 27.56 4.06
N HIS A 95 51.40 27.80 3.16
CA HIS A 95 51.41 27.19 1.82
C HIS A 95 51.48 25.64 1.84
N LEU A 96 52.17 25.06 2.81
CA LEU A 96 52.22 23.60 2.98
C LEU A 96 50.98 23.07 3.70
N VAL A 97 50.38 23.85 4.60
CA VAL A 97 49.10 23.53 5.24
C VAL A 97 48.01 23.39 4.16
N VAL A 98 47.95 24.33 3.21
CA VAL A 98 47.04 24.27 2.05
C VAL A 98 47.27 23.00 1.23
N LYS A 99 48.51 22.69 0.83
CA LYS A 99 48.82 21.47 0.05
C LYS A 99 48.50 20.18 0.79
N LEU A 100 48.74 20.12 2.10
CA LEU A 100 48.33 18.98 2.92
C LEU A 100 46.80 18.84 2.95
N CYS A 101 46.07 19.94 3.10
CA CYS A 101 44.61 19.92 3.10
C CYS A 101 44.03 19.50 1.74
N GLN A 102 44.58 19.99 0.63
CA GLN A 102 44.27 19.52 -0.73
C GLN A 102 44.53 18.02 -0.88
N LEU A 103 45.66 17.51 -0.38
CA LEU A 103 45.98 16.08 -0.42
C LEU A 103 45.01 15.22 0.42
N ILE A 104 44.65 15.67 1.63
CA ILE A 104 43.63 15.02 2.48
C ILE A 104 42.30 14.96 1.72
N HIS A 105 41.84 16.10 1.19
CA HIS A 105 40.57 16.18 0.47
C HIS A 105 40.55 15.29 -0.78
N GLN A 106 41.65 15.29 -1.57
CA GLN A 106 41.76 14.51 -2.79
C GLN A 106 41.81 13.01 -2.51
N LEU A 107 42.70 12.53 -1.64
CA LEU A 107 42.86 11.09 -1.39
C LEU A 107 41.57 10.47 -0.81
N LEU A 108 40.96 11.12 0.18
CA LEU A 108 39.76 10.59 0.82
C LEU A 108 38.56 10.58 -0.14
N ASN A 109 38.39 11.61 -0.99
CA ASN A 109 37.29 11.65 -1.95
C ASN A 109 37.51 10.76 -3.19
N GLN A 110 38.73 10.71 -3.75
CA GLN A 110 39.00 9.87 -4.94
C GLN A 110 38.97 8.37 -4.61
N LEU A 111 39.41 7.98 -3.42
CA LEU A 111 39.48 6.57 -3.00
C LEU A 111 38.31 6.16 -2.07
N GLN A 112 37.40 7.08 -1.74
CA GLN A 112 36.24 6.88 -0.85
C GLN A 112 36.62 6.24 0.49
N VAL A 113 37.74 6.69 1.07
CA VAL A 113 38.33 6.11 2.27
C VAL A 113 37.69 6.67 3.54
N ILE A 114 37.21 5.77 4.38
CA ILE A 114 36.76 6.06 5.74
C ILE A 114 37.95 5.82 6.68
N VAL A 115 38.48 6.90 7.26
CA VAL A 115 39.64 6.84 8.18
C VAL A 115 39.32 6.14 9.50
N ASP A 116 40.34 5.57 10.14
CA ASP A 116 40.27 5.03 11.50
C ASP A 116 40.21 6.14 12.56
N GLU A 117 39.72 5.80 13.76
CA GLU A 117 39.50 6.75 14.85
C GLU A 117 40.80 7.46 15.35
N PRO A 118 41.95 6.77 15.53
CA PRO A 118 43.22 7.44 15.83
C PRO A 118 43.71 8.44 14.76
N THR A 119 43.56 8.08 13.48
CA THR A 119 43.88 8.98 12.35
C THR A 119 42.93 10.17 12.29
N LEU A 120 41.63 9.94 12.51
CA LEU A 120 40.60 10.97 12.58
C LEU A 120 40.88 11.98 13.70
N ASP A 121 41.14 11.51 14.92
CA ASP A 121 41.49 12.31 16.10
C ASP A 121 42.73 13.19 15.84
N THR A 122 43.74 12.63 15.15
CA THR A 122 44.96 13.38 14.76
C THR A 122 44.67 14.46 13.70
N LEU A 123 43.98 14.11 12.61
CA LEU A 123 43.79 15.01 11.46
C LEU A 123 42.69 16.06 11.68
N VAL A 124 41.67 15.77 12.50
CA VAL A 124 40.70 16.77 12.94
C VAL A 124 41.35 17.76 13.91
N SER A 125 42.15 17.29 14.88
CA SER A 125 42.96 18.18 15.74
C SER A 125 43.86 19.12 14.91
N TYR A 126 44.53 18.58 13.90
CA TYR A 126 45.38 19.36 12.99
C TYR A 126 44.61 20.44 12.22
N THR A 127 43.45 20.10 11.64
CA THR A 127 42.63 21.04 10.87
C THR A 127 41.95 22.09 11.77
N CYS A 128 41.56 21.75 13.00
CA CYS A 128 41.18 22.74 14.02
C CYS A 128 42.34 23.71 14.31
N GLN A 129 43.55 23.21 14.60
CA GLN A 129 44.71 24.04 14.89
C GLN A 129 45.07 24.99 13.74
N ALA A 130 44.96 24.52 12.49
CA ALA A 130 45.16 25.34 11.30
C ALA A 130 44.13 26.49 11.19
N LEU A 131 42.85 26.25 11.47
CA LEU A 131 41.80 27.29 11.46
C LEU A 131 41.98 28.36 12.57
N TYR A 132 42.71 28.07 13.64
CA TYR A 132 43.10 29.06 14.65
C TYR A 132 44.42 29.78 14.33
N SER A 133 45.37 29.10 13.67
CA SER A 133 46.76 29.57 13.56
C SER A 133 47.09 30.24 12.22
N CYS A 134 46.41 29.84 11.14
CA CYS A 134 46.68 30.33 9.79
C CYS A 134 45.78 31.53 9.43
N SER A 135 46.27 32.35 8.49
CA SER A 135 45.55 33.48 7.91
C SER A 135 44.31 33.05 7.11
N PRO A 136 43.25 33.89 6.99
CA PRO A 136 41.96 33.48 6.41
C PRO A 136 42.01 32.90 5.00
N TRP A 137 43.00 33.26 4.18
CA TRP A 137 43.14 32.76 2.82
C TRP A 137 43.39 31.24 2.73
N THR A 138 43.85 30.58 3.80
CA THR A 138 44.00 29.12 3.84
C THR A 138 42.73 28.38 4.25
N HIS A 139 41.78 29.08 4.89
CA HIS A 139 40.64 28.46 5.58
C HIS A 139 39.68 27.68 4.67
N PRO A 140 39.43 28.04 3.39
CA PRO A 140 38.56 27.25 2.51
C PRO A 140 39.09 25.82 2.31
N GLU A 141 40.39 25.68 2.05
CA GLU A 141 41.04 24.39 1.82
C GLU A 141 41.10 23.54 3.10
N VAL A 142 41.34 24.17 4.25
CA VAL A 142 41.29 23.48 5.55
C VAL A 142 39.87 22.96 5.85
N LEU A 143 38.81 23.72 5.51
CA LEU A 143 37.43 23.27 5.63
C LEU A 143 37.09 22.17 4.60
N LEU A 144 37.61 22.23 3.37
CA LEU A 144 37.43 21.14 2.38
C LEU A 144 38.07 19.83 2.86
N ALA A 145 39.27 19.88 3.46
CA ALA A 145 39.90 18.73 4.11
C ALA A 145 39.08 18.22 5.30
N MET A 146 38.61 19.12 6.17
CA MET A 146 37.77 18.77 7.32
C MET A 146 36.47 18.10 6.88
N SER A 147 35.80 18.58 5.82
CA SER A 147 34.58 17.95 5.27
C SER A 147 34.83 16.50 4.82
N ALA A 148 35.99 16.23 4.21
CA ALA A 148 36.36 14.89 3.76
C ALA A 148 36.70 13.95 4.94
N LEU A 149 37.35 14.45 5.99
CA LEU A 149 37.66 13.69 7.21
C LEU A 149 36.41 13.26 7.99
N VAL A 150 35.44 14.18 8.13
CA VAL A 150 34.23 13.96 8.94
C VAL A 150 33.10 13.23 8.18
N TYR A 151 33.24 13.05 6.88
CA TYR A 151 32.29 12.33 6.01
C TYR A 151 32.08 10.89 6.52
N ALA A 152 30.83 10.53 6.81
CA ALA A 152 30.43 9.25 7.45
C ALA A 152 31.02 8.98 8.86
N ASN A 153 31.80 9.91 9.42
CA ASN A 153 32.58 9.74 10.65
C ASN A 153 32.06 10.56 11.85
N GLY A 154 31.01 11.37 11.68
CA GLY A 154 30.43 12.19 12.75
C GLY A 154 30.21 11.51 14.12
N PRO A 155 29.78 10.23 14.21
CA PRO A 155 29.64 9.52 15.48
C PRO A 155 30.96 9.22 16.21
N GLN A 156 32.10 9.23 15.50
CA GLN A 156 33.44 9.03 16.05
C GLN A 156 34.10 10.35 16.45
N CYS A 157 33.67 11.49 15.87
CA CYS A 157 34.22 12.82 16.16
C CYS A 157 33.95 13.36 17.58
N LYS A 158 33.50 12.53 18.54
CA LYS A 158 32.93 12.94 19.85
C LYS A 158 33.76 13.95 20.63
N ARG A 159 35.09 13.80 20.62
CA ARG A 159 36.04 14.70 21.28
C ARG A 159 36.06 16.12 20.69
N HIS A 160 35.83 16.23 19.38
CA HIS A 160 35.86 17.49 18.63
C HIS A 160 34.49 18.14 18.49
N LEU A 161 33.37 17.43 18.73
CA LEU A 161 32.02 18.02 18.64
C LEU A 161 31.85 19.32 19.47
N PRO A 162 32.41 19.47 20.69
CA PRO A 162 32.36 20.74 21.43
C PRO A 162 33.11 21.89 20.73
N GLU A 163 34.24 21.60 20.10
CA GLU A 163 35.11 22.57 19.40
C GLU A 163 34.58 22.94 18.01
N LEU A 164 33.92 22.00 17.33
CA LEU A 164 33.34 22.19 16.00
C LEU A 164 31.93 22.81 16.06
N LEU A 165 31.07 22.29 16.95
CA LEU A 165 29.62 22.54 16.99
C LEU A 165 29.10 23.09 18.33
N GLY A 166 29.98 23.37 19.31
CA GLY A 166 29.59 24.06 20.53
C GLY A 166 29.22 25.54 20.32
N PRO A 167 28.80 26.27 21.37
CA PRO A 167 28.33 27.66 21.26
C PRO A 167 29.35 28.64 20.67
N SER A 168 30.64 28.36 20.78
CA SER A 168 31.75 29.13 20.20
C SER A 168 32.52 28.34 19.13
N GLY A 169 31.92 27.26 18.61
CA GLY A 169 32.61 26.28 17.77
C GLY A 169 32.97 26.81 16.38
N LEU A 170 34.03 26.24 15.80
CA LEU A 170 34.58 26.67 14.51
C LEU A 170 33.54 26.65 13.38
N LEU A 171 32.78 25.56 13.23
CA LEU A 171 31.77 25.45 12.18
C LEU A 171 30.58 26.38 12.43
N MET A 172 30.24 26.66 13.70
CA MET A 172 29.21 27.65 14.05
C MET A 172 29.64 29.07 13.69
N ARG A 173 30.93 29.41 13.85
CA ARG A 173 31.49 30.71 13.45
C ARG A 173 31.48 30.90 11.93
N TYR A 174 31.88 29.89 11.16
CA TYR A 174 31.97 30.01 9.70
C TYR A 174 30.61 29.86 8.98
N SER A 175 29.67 29.06 9.50
CA SER A 175 28.33 28.89 8.90
C SER A 175 27.34 30.05 9.15
N ALA A 176 27.64 30.92 10.11
CA ALA A 176 26.77 32.02 10.55
C ALA A 176 26.38 32.97 9.39
N PRO A 177 25.13 33.50 9.36
CA PRO A 177 24.71 34.47 8.34
C PRO A 177 25.49 35.79 8.32
N SER A 178 26.23 36.09 9.39
CA SER A 178 27.11 37.25 9.50
C SER A 178 28.51 37.05 8.92
N GLN A 179 28.82 35.87 8.37
CA GLN A 179 30.06 35.62 7.62
C GLN A 179 29.98 36.30 6.24
N PRO A 180 30.80 37.32 5.93
CA PRO A 180 30.81 37.95 4.61
C PRO A 180 31.30 37.01 3.50
N ASP A 181 32.20 36.07 3.83
CA ASP A 181 32.75 35.11 2.87
C ASP A 181 31.78 33.95 2.61
N MET A 182 31.22 33.90 1.40
CA MET A 182 30.26 32.86 1.02
C MET A 182 30.93 31.49 0.79
N GLU A 183 32.21 31.43 0.42
CA GLU A 183 32.93 30.16 0.21
C GLU A 183 33.25 29.51 1.56
N LEU A 184 33.74 30.27 2.54
CA LEU A 184 33.89 29.81 3.93
C LEU A 184 32.56 29.35 4.53
N ARG A 185 31.47 30.10 4.27
CA ARG A 185 30.13 29.72 4.73
C ARG A 185 29.64 28.43 4.06
N GLN A 186 29.89 28.27 2.77
CA GLN A 186 29.53 27.05 2.01
C GLN A 186 30.34 25.84 2.50
N ALA A 187 31.65 25.98 2.66
CA ALA A 187 32.54 24.92 3.14
C ALA A 187 32.19 24.49 4.57
N ALA A 188 31.88 25.42 5.47
CA ALA A 188 31.45 25.11 6.83
C ALA A 188 30.11 24.37 6.88
N VAL A 189 29.08 24.84 6.15
CA VAL A 189 27.79 24.14 6.04
C VAL A 189 27.95 22.77 5.38
N HIS A 190 28.90 22.62 4.45
CA HIS A 190 29.25 21.33 3.87
C HIS A 190 29.90 20.38 4.90
N CYS A 191 30.84 20.84 5.74
CA CYS A 191 31.38 20.06 6.86
C CYS A 191 30.26 19.56 7.79
N MET A 192 29.32 20.45 8.14
CA MET A 192 28.16 20.09 8.97
C MET A 192 27.26 19.05 8.30
N SER A 193 27.07 19.12 6.98
CA SER A 193 26.38 18.08 6.21
C SER A 193 27.14 16.75 6.23
N SER A 194 28.47 16.76 6.14
CA SER A 194 29.30 15.56 6.17
C SER A 194 29.28 14.88 7.55
N LEU A 195 29.32 15.67 8.64
CA LEU A 195 29.11 15.20 10.03
C LEU A 195 27.74 14.54 10.26
N CYS A 196 26.71 14.94 9.50
CA CYS A 196 25.37 14.38 9.62
C CYS A 196 25.16 13.07 8.82
N MET A 197 26.11 12.65 8.00
CA MET A 197 26.01 11.37 7.28
C MET A 197 26.15 10.18 8.25
N GLY A 198 25.07 9.40 8.38
CA GLY A 198 25.11 8.05 8.96
C GLY A 198 25.33 6.98 7.89
N LEU A 199 26.02 5.89 8.26
CA LEU A 199 26.03 4.64 7.49
C LEU A 199 24.92 3.71 8.00
N PRO A 200 24.30 2.87 7.15
CA PRO A 200 23.28 1.91 7.58
C PRO A 200 23.79 1.01 8.72
N GLY A 201 23.05 0.96 9.83
CA GLY A 201 23.40 0.15 11.00
C GLY A 201 24.52 0.72 11.89
N LYS A 202 25.02 1.94 11.63
CA LYS A 202 25.89 2.68 12.56
C LYS A 202 25.07 3.74 13.32
N PRO A 203 25.46 4.11 14.56
CA PRO A 203 24.82 5.20 15.29
C PRO A 203 24.86 6.53 14.50
N CYS A 204 23.86 7.38 14.72
CA CYS A 204 23.83 8.73 14.16
C CYS A 204 24.60 9.74 15.05
N LEU A 205 24.81 10.96 14.54
CA LEU A 205 25.31 12.09 15.34
C LEU A 205 24.41 12.34 16.57
N GLU A 206 25.04 12.50 17.73
CA GLU A 206 24.33 12.62 19.02
C GLU A 206 23.69 14.00 19.24
N GLN A 207 22.68 14.06 20.10
CA GLN A 207 22.11 15.33 20.58
C GLN A 207 23.03 15.94 21.66
N PRO A 208 23.13 17.27 21.77
CA PRO A 208 22.37 18.30 21.04
C PRO A 208 22.91 18.64 19.65
N TYR A 209 24.10 18.15 19.28
CA TYR A 209 24.82 18.58 18.07
C TYR A 209 24.04 18.33 16.77
N ARG A 210 23.30 17.20 16.67
CA ARG A 210 22.42 16.93 15.53
C ARG A 210 21.31 17.98 15.36
N GLY A 211 20.74 18.50 16.46
CA GLY A 211 19.79 19.62 16.45
C GLY A 211 20.42 20.96 16.07
N VAL A 212 21.68 21.21 16.45
CA VAL A 212 22.46 22.41 16.06
C VAL A 212 22.69 22.44 14.54
N CYS A 213 23.09 21.31 13.95
CA CYS A 213 23.22 21.19 12.49
C CYS A 213 21.87 21.43 11.78
N PHE A 214 20.80 20.78 12.22
CA PHE A 214 19.45 20.96 11.67
C PHE A 214 19.00 22.44 11.65
N LYS A 215 19.14 23.15 12.78
CA LYS A 215 18.83 24.57 12.88
C LYS A 215 19.66 25.42 11.90
N THR A 216 20.93 25.10 11.74
CA THR A 216 21.85 25.82 10.84
C THR A 216 21.51 25.59 9.37
N PHE A 217 21.07 24.37 9.00
CA PHE A 217 20.57 24.09 7.65
C PHE A 217 19.28 24.88 7.36
N LEU A 218 18.29 24.86 8.25
CA LEU A 218 17.05 25.65 8.07
C LEU A 218 17.35 27.15 7.97
N GLN A 219 18.15 27.69 8.89
CA GLN A 219 18.55 29.11 8.86
C GLN A 219 19.28 29.48 7.57
N THR A 220 20.07 28.57 7.00
CA THR A 220 20.76 28.79 5.70
C THR A 220 19.79 28.79 4.53
N LEU A 221 18.74 27.94 4.53
CA LEU A 221 17.70 27.92 3.50
C LEU A 221 16.74 29.12 3.60
N GLN A 222 16.53 29.65 4.81
CA GLN A 222 15.69 30.83 5.10
C GLN A 222 16.43 32.17 4.89
N CYS A 223 17.77 32.16 4.76
CA CYS A 223 18.51 33.38 4.44
C CYS A 223 18.23 33.85 3.00
N PRO A 224 17.97 35.14 2.76
CA PRO A 224 17.94 35.67 1.40
C PRO A 224 19.34 35.65 0.76
N ARG A 225 19.38 35.60 -0.59
CA ARG A 225 20.60 35.73 -1.37
C ARG A 225 21.24 37.11 -1.13
N PRO A 226 22.55 37.20 -0.81
CA PRO A 226 23.27 38.47 -0.80
C PRO A 226 23.27 39.14 -2.19
N PRO A 227 23.16 40.47 -2.28
CA PRO A 227 23.03 41.19 -3.56
C PRO A 227 24.29 41.08 -4.44
N GLU A 228 25.47 41.01 -3.82
CA GLU A 228 26.78 40.97 -4.51
C GLU A 228 27.42 39.57 -4.55
N GLY A 229 26.75 38.54 -4.02
CA GLY A 229 27.30 37.19 -3.90
C GLY A 229 27.17 36.35 -5.19
N ASP A 230 28.13 35.44 -5.41
CA ASP A 230 28.18 34.55 -6.58
C ASP A 230 27.01 33.53 -6.62
N ASP A 231 26.33 33.44 -7.77
CA ASP A 231 25.20 32.54 -8.02
C ASP A 231 25.51 31.05 -7.80
N ILE A 232 26.70 30.61 -8.17
CA ILE A 232 27.14 29.22 -8.14
C ILE A 232 27.51 28.85 -6.70
N VAL A 233 28.29 29.68 -6.01
CA VAL A 233 28.62 29.50 -4.58
C VAL A 233 27.34 29.50 -3.74
N TYR A 234 26.39 30.40 -4.01
CA TYR A 234 25.09 30.40 -3.34
C TYR A 234 24.30 29.11 -3.60
N CYS A 235 24.28 28.62 -4.84
CA CYS A 235 23.67 27.33 -5.16
C CYS A 235 24.40 26.14 -4.49
N MET A 236 25.72 26.21 -4.27
CA MET A 236 26.48 25.19 -3.54
C MET A 236 26.18 25.23 -2.03
N LEU A 237 26.03 26.43 -1.44
CA LEU A 237 25.59 26.63 -0.06
C LEU A 237 24.19 26.02 0.18
N LEU A 238 23.23 26.32 -0.69
CA LEU A 238 21.88 25.72 -0.63
C LEU A 238 21.92 24.19 -0.82
N GLN A 239 22.66 23.68 -1.81
CA GLN A 239 22.85 22.23 -1.97
C GLN A 239 23.45 21.57 -0.72
N SER A 240 24.41 22.22 -0.04
CA SER A 240 25.04 21.71 1.18
C SER A 240 24.03 21.62 2.33
N ALA A 241 23.24 22.68 2.54
CA ALA A 241 22.19 22.69 3.56
C ALA A 241 21.08 21.65 3.28
N LEU A 242 20.65 21.52 2.02
CA LEU A 242 19.69 20.49 1.59
C LEU A 242 20.23 19.07 1.83
N LYS A 243 21.47 18.79 1.45
CA LYS A 243 22.09 17.46 1.66
C LYS A 243 22.17 17.11 3.15
N GLY A 244 22.54 18.09 4.00
CA GLY A 244 22.56 17.94 5.45
C GLY A 244 21.16 17.68 6.04
N LEU A 245 20.15 18.40 5.59
CA LEU A 245 18.74 18.18 5.95
C LEU A 245 18.24 16.80 5.51
N GLN A 246 18.64 16.33 4.32
CA GLN A 246 18.29 14.99 3.85
C GLN A 246 18.92 13.88 4.72
N TYR A 247 20.19 14.05 5.12
CA TYR A 247 20.83 13.10 6.05
C TYR A 247 20.20 13.14 7.44
N TYR A 248 19.83 14.33 7.94
CA TYR A 248 19.08 14.48 9.19
C TYR A 248 17.78 13.68 9.14
N LEU A 249 16.96 13.84 8.09
CA LEU A 249 15.67 13.18 7.89
C LEU A 249 15.77 11.66 7.68
N ASN A 250 16.82 11.18 7.02
CA ASN A 250 17.03 9.75 6.79
C ASN A 250 17.59 9.01 8.03
N GLY A 251 18.06 9.73 9.05
CA GLY A 251 18.63 9.15 10.27
C GLY A 251 17.58 8.77 11.31
N GLU A 252 17.87 7.75 12.11
CA GLU A 252 16.97 7.21 13.15
C GLU A 252 16.49 8.31 14.14
N ASN A 253 15.29 8.15 14.70
CA ASN A 253 14.66 9.05 15.69
C ASN A 253 14.44 10.52 15.23
N CYS A 254 13.91 10.73 14.03
CA CYS A 254 13.45 12.04 13.57
C CYS A 254 12.16 12.51 14.27
N SER A 255 12.26 13.53 15.13
CA SER A 255 11.10 14.20 15.72
C SER A 255 10.52 15.24 14.76
N VAL A 256 9.44 14.88 14.04
CA VAL A 256 8.75 15.75 13.07
C VAL A 256 8.29 17.10 13.66
N HIS A 257 8.04 17.16 14.97
CA HIS A 257 7.60 18.36 15.69
C HIS A 257 8.53 19.59 15.56
N GLN A 258 9.76 19.44 15.05
CA GLN A 258 10.69 20.55 14.81
C GLN A 258 10.62 21.15 13.39
N MET A 259 9.77 20.63 12.50
CA MET A 259 9.69 21.06 11.11
C MET A 259 8.25 21.45 10.75
N ASN A 260 8.00 22.74 10.52
CA ASN A 260 6.71 23.16 9.98
C ASN A 260 6.62 22.72 8.52
N LEU A 261 5.45 22.24 8.08
CA LEU A 261 5.24 21.87 6.68
C LEU A 261 5.30 23.10 5.73
N ALA A 262 5.27 24.32 6.29
CA ALA A 262 5.65 25.57 5.61
C ALA A 262 7.13 25.57 5.13
N ASP A 263 8.07 25.10 5.94
CA ASP A 263 9.48 24.96 5.54
C ASP A 263 9.65 23.93 4.40
N SER A 264 8.69 23.02 4.24
CA SER A 264 8.65 22.08 3.11
C SER A 264 8.16 22.74 1.82
N PHE A 265 7.42 23.85 1.92
CA PHE A 265 7.02 24.68 0.79
C PHE A 265 8.18 25.53 0.26
N LEU A 266 9.05 25.99 1.17
CA LEU A 266 10.29 26.68 0.84
C LEU A 266 11.13 25.86 -0.16
N LEU A 267 11.23 24.54 0.05
CA LEU A 267 11.93 23.59 -0.83
C LEU A 267 11.44 23.66 -2.29
N CYS A 268 10.13 23.73 -2.52
CA CYS A 268 9.55 23.82 -3.87
C CYS A 268 9.85 25.14 -4.59
N ASN A 269 10.21 26.20 -3.86
CA ASN A 269 10.27 27.57 -4.37
C ASN A 269 11.70 28.08 -4.67
N THR A 270 12.73 27.27 -4.44
CA THR A 270 14.18 27.64 -4.38
C THR A 270 14.85 28.16 -5.67
N SER A 271 14.13 28.63 -6.69
CA SER A 271 14.75 29.24 -7.89
C SER A 271 13.87 30.14 -8.78
N THR A 272 12.73 30.63 -8.31
CA THR A 272 11.89 31.59 -9.09
C THR A 272 11.81 32.93 -8.36
N SER A 273 12.43 33.97 -8.94
CA SER A 273 12.86 35.22 -8.27
C SER A 273 11.77 36.14 -7.69
N HIS A 274 10.48 35.79 -7.79
CA HIS A 274 9.36 36.68 -7.44
C HIS A 274 8.16 35.96 -6.78
N ALA A 275 8.38 34.82 -6.11
CA ALA A 275 7.34 34.14 -5.34
C ALA A 275 7.47 34.44 -3.84
N GLU A 276 6.52 35.21 -3.27
CA GLU A 276 6.42 35.36 -1.81
C GLU A 276 6.12 34.00 -1.15
N VAL A 277 6.76 33.75 -0.01
CA VAL A 277 6.59 32.51 0.76
C VAL A 277 5.57 32.77 1.88
N PRO A 278 4.45 32.02 1.95
CA PRO A 278 3.53 32.12 3.09
C PRO A 278 4.27 31.76 4.39
N PRO A 279 4.28 32.63 5.43
CA PRO A 279 5.05 32.39 6.65
C PRO A 279 4.49 31.22 7.49
N VAL A 280 3.23 30.84 7.26
CA VAL A 280 2.59 29.65 7.83
C VAL A 280 1.75 28.99 6.75
N LEU A 281 1.95 27.69 6.53
CA LEU A 281 0.94 26.82 5.94
C LEU A 281 0.10 26.26 7.08
N TYR A 282 -1.18 26.62 7.10
CA TYR A 282 -2.16 25.90 7.89
C TYR A 282 -2.52 24.60 7.16
N PRO A 283 -2.68 23.45 7.85
CA PRO A 283 -3.39 22.34 7.26
C PRO A 283 -4.81 22.82 6.92
N ALA A 284 -5.37 22.36 5.80
CA ALA A 284 -6.80 22.46 5.60
C ALA A 284 -7.47 21.78 6.81
N PRO A 285 -8.54 22.37 7.40
CA PRO A 285 -9.25 21.75 8.50
C PRO A 285 -9.95 20.49 7.99
N LEU A 286 -9.22 19.37 8.02
CA LEU A 286 -9.80 18.04 8.03
C LEU A 286 -10.81 18.05 9.17
N SER A 287 -12.09 18.01 8.84
CA SER A 287 -13.14 17.89 9.85
C SER A 287 -12.85 16.64 10.66
N GLN A 288 -12.47 16.81 11.92
CA GLN A 288 -12.61 15.77 12.91
C GLN A 288 -14.08 15.33 12.81
N TYR A 289 -14.30 14.07 12.45
CA TYR A 289 -15.65 13.50 12.36
C TYR A 289 -16.17 13.17 13.77
N ASP A 290 -16.04 14.14 14.67
CA ASP A 290 -16.86 14.24 15.87
C ASP A 290 -18.27 14.57 15.39
N SER A 291 -19.09 13.52 15.24
CA SER A 291 -20.50 13.68 14.95
C SER A 291 -21.16 14.45 16.10
N VAL A 292 -21.52 15.70 15.84
CA VAL A 292 -22.16 16.63 16.77
C VAL A 292 -23.19 15.93 17.65
N THR A 293 -23.04 16.07 18.97
CA THR A 293 -24.00 15.61 19.96
C THR A 293 -25.34 16.30 19.76
N VAL A 294 -26.34 15.57 19.26
CA VAL A 294 -27.74 16.01 19.27
C VAL A 294 -28.23 15.92 20.72
N VAL A 295 -28.00 16.98 21.49
CA VAL A 295 -28.54 17.14 22.84
C VAL A 295 -30.06 17.28 22.73
N LYS A 296 -30.77 16.15 22.86
CA LYS A 296 -32.21 16.09 23.09
C LYS A 296 -32.51 16.67 24.48
N SER A 297 -32.58 18.00 24.58
CA SER A 297 -33.20 18.67 25.72
C SER A 297 -34.71 18.55 25.60
N SER A 298 -35.29 17.57 26.28
CA SER A 298 -36.74 17.45 26.44
C SER A 298 -37.22 18.37 27.57
N THR A 299 -38.26 19.16 27.33
CA THR A 299 -39.18 19.59 28.39
C THR A 299 -40.53 20.04 27.84
N ALA A 300 -41.56 19.77 28.64
CA ALA A 300 -43.00 20.02 28.49
C ALA A 300 -43.48 21.13 27.53
N ALA A 301 -44.58 20.83 26.82
CA ALA A 301 -45.52 21.83 26.35
C ALA A 301 -46.38 22.38 27.52
N PRO A 302 -46.89 23.62 27.38
CA PRO A 302 -48.22 23.97 27.89
C PRO A 302 -49.24 24.10 26.74
N GLN A 303 -50.52 24.13 27.10
CA GLN A 303 -51.65 24.16 26.17
C GLN A 303 -52.19 25.59 25.94
N ASP A 304 -53.18 25.65 25.04
CA ASP A 304 -54.29 26.62 24.98
C ASP A 304 -54.10 28.00 24.31
N THR A 305 -55.26 28.56 24.00
CA THR A 305 -55.58 29.76 23.20
C THR A 305 -56.81 30.44 23.86
N PRO A 306 -57.36 31.59 23.42
CA PRO A 306 -56.98 32.48 22.30
C PRO A 306 -56.96 34.00 22.68
N GLU A 307 -57.06 34.87 21.66
CA GLU A 307 -57.65 36.24 21.65
C GLU A 307 -56.79 37.54 21.77
N ALA A 308 -57.25 38.52 20.95
CA ALA A 308 -57.27 39.99 21.10
C ALA A 308 -56.00 40.90 21.04
N GLY A 309 -56.13 42.03 20.30
CA GLY A 309 -55.20 43.19 20.23
C GLY A 309 -54.15 43.10 19.10
N ARG A 310 -54.15 43.83 17.97
CA ARG A 310 -54.31 45.29 17.68
C ARG A 310 -53.33 46.15 18.50
N VAL A 311 -52.56 47.11 17.95
CA VAL A 311 -52.79 48.03 16.80
C VAL A 311 -51.49 48.45 16.04
N SER A 312 -51.48 48.38 14.70
CA SER A 312 -50.62 49.19 13.76
C SER A 312 -49.07 49.00 13.81
N ALA A 313 -48.22 49.47 12.89
CA ALA A 313 -48.24 49.85 11.44
C ALA A 313 -46.79 50.25 11.06
N VAL A 314 -46.28 50.35 9.83
CA VAL A 314 -46.61 49.95 8.43
C VAL A 314 -45.22 50.02 7.75
N GLY A 315 -44.75 49.12 6.89
CA GLY A 315 -45.40 48.56 5.71
C GLY A 315 -44.91 49.29 4.44
N SER A 316 -44.00 48.69 3.67
CA SER A 316 -44.35 48.13 2.34
C SER A 316 -43.91 49.01 1.14
N LYS A 317 -43.79 48.57 -0.13
CA LYS A 317 -44.05 47.24 -0.75
C LYS A 317 -43.30 47.08 -2.09
N LYS A 318 -43.12 45.82 -2.52
CA LYS A 318 -42.77 45.36 -3.89
C LYS A 318 -43.52 46.11 -5.02
N ARG A 319 -42.90 46.29 -6.21
CA ARG A 319 -43.24 45.50 -7.44
C ARG A 319 -42.37 45.73 -8.70
N LYS A 320 -42.53 44.79 -9.62
CA LYS A 320 -41.86 44.50 -10.92
C LYS A 320 -42.07 45.53 -12.06
N SER A 321 -41.22 45.33 -13.09
CA SER A 321 -41.52 45.10 -14.54
C SER A 321 -41.45 46.21 -15.61
N HIS A 322 -40.75 45.83 -16.70
CA HIS A 322 -40.86 46.22 -18.12
C HIS A 322 -40.65 47.68 -18.58
N GLY A 323 -39.86 47.84 -19.66
CA GLY A 323 -39.88 49.03 -20.52
C GLY A 323 -38.67 49.15 -21.46
N ARG A 324 -38.91 49.14 -22.78
CA ARG A 324 -38.05 49.86 -23.77
C ARG A 324 -38.35 51.38 -23.61
N ASP A 325 -37.62 52.36 -24.16
CA ASP A 325 -36.91 52.41 -25.45
C ASP A 325 -35.82 53.52 -25.53
N ARG A 326 -35.34 53.80 -26.76
CA ARG A 326 -34.14 54.56 -27.14
C ARG A 326 -34.15 56.11 -26.98
N LYS A 327 -32.92 56.65 -26.89
CA LYS A 327 -32.28 57.75 -27.70
C LYS A 327 -32.18 59.22 -27.21
N SER A 328 -30.94 59.72 -27.36
CA SER A 328 -30.49 61.02 -27.93
C SER A 328 -30.27 62.29 -27.05
N GLY A 329 -29.33 63.14 -27.50
CA GLY A 329 -28.66 64.26 -26.79
C GLY A 329 -27.21 63.87 -26.39
N VAL A 330 -26.09 64.28 -27.00
CA VAL A 330 -25.62 65.57 -27.62
C VAL A 330 -25.40 66.63 -26.51
N GLU A 331 -24.24 67.28 -26.31
CA GLU A 331 -23.03 67.59 -27.13
C GLU A 331 -21.76 67.68 -26.22
N GLY A 332 -20.48 67.67 -26.63
CA GLY A 332 -19.80 67.39 -27.91
C GLY A 332 -18.35 67.96 -27.96
N ARG A 333 -17.56 67.60 -29.01
CA ARG A 333 -16.32 68.26 -29.53
C ARG A 333 -15.06 68.31 -28.61
N ARG A 334 -13.80 68.28 -29.11
CA ARG A 334 -13.19 68.30 -30.47
C ARG A 334 -11.82 67.54 -30.43
N SER A 335 -11.40 66.84 -31.50
CA SER A 335 -10.24 67.09 -32.42
C SER A 335 -8.86 67.33 -31.77
N GLU A 336 -7.70 66.94 -32.33
CA GLU A 336 -7.33 66.34 -33.64
C GLU A 336 -6.71 64.91 -33.47
N ALA A 337 -6.58 63.99 -34.45
CA ALA A 337 -6.73 63.95 -35.92
C ALA A 337 -5.49 64.26 -36.80
N GLU A 338 -4.76 63.21 -37.21
CA GLU A 338 -4.11 62.95 -38.53
C GLU A 338 -3.82 61.42 -38.54
N ASP A 339 -4.34 60.57 -39.42
CA ASP A 339 -4.18 60.43 -40.89
C ASP A 339 -2.89 59.64 -41.30
N VAL A 340 -2.85 58.83 -42.38
CA VAL A 340 -3.72 58.79 -43.57
C VAL A 340 -3.74 57.40 -44.27
N GLN A 341 -4.91 56.97 -44.77
CA GLN A 341 -5.18 56.18 -46.01
C GLN A 341 -4.58 54.77 -46.30
N GLU A 342 -5.17 53.89 -47.15
CA GLU A 342 -6.58 53.62 -47.54
C GLU A 342 -6.71 52.34 -48.44
N GLU A 343 -7.94 51.82 -48.57
CA GLU A 343 -8.51 51.14 -49.79
C GLU A 343 -7.89 49.82 -50.35
N ARG A 344 -8.60 48.98 -51.14
CA ARG A 344 -10.00 48.99 -51.67
C ARG A 344 -10.62 47.58 -51.81
N GLU A 345 -11.88 47.57 -52.28
CA GLU A 345 -12.86 46.49 -52.48
C GLU A 345 -12.41 45.38 -53.50
N VAL A 346 -13.12 44.24 -53.71
CA VAL A 346 -14.40 44.07 -54.46
C VAL A 346 -15.01 42.65 -54.23
N VAL A 347 -16.33 42.50 -54.42
CA VAL A 347 -17.13 41.28 -54.13
C VAL A 347 -18.06 40.89 -55.30
N PRO A 348 -17.96 39.65 -55.84
CA PRO A 348 -19.01 38.61 -55.67
C PRO A 348 -18.37 37.20 -55.41
N THR A 349 -19.01 36.02 -55.43
CA THR A 349 -20.31 35.51 -55.93
C THR A 349 -20.83 34.34 -55.04
N ARG A 350 -21.96 33.68 -55.41
CA ARG A 350 -22.57 32.54 -54.68
C ARG A 350 -22.37 31.17 -55.36
N GLY A 351 -22.36 30.10 -54.54
CA GLY A 351 -22.65 28.71 -54.92
C GLY A 351 -23.15 27.91 -53.71
N GLN A 352 -24.03 26.92 -53.92
CA GLN A 352 -24.52 25.96 -52.90
C GLN A 352 -23.66 24.66 -52.95
N ALA A 353 -23.66 23.73 -52.00
CA ALA A 353 -24.66 23.38 -50.99
C ALA A 353 -24.07 22.82 -49.67
N SER A 354 -24.92 22.19 -48.85
CA SER A 354 -24.68 21.69 -47.48
C SER A 354 -23.68 20.54 -47.35
N ASP A 355 -22.81 20.57 -46.33
CA ASP A 355 -22.42 19.36 -45.58
C ASP A 355 -21.96 19.65 -44.12
N ARG A 356 -21.84 18.60 -43.30
CA ARG A 356 -21.51 18.59 -41.86
C ARG A 356 -20.17 19.28 -41.52
N TRP A 357 -20.15 20.06 -40.44
CA TRP A 357 -18.92 20.62 -39.86
C TRP A 357 -18.54 20.04 -38.50
N SER A 358 -17.36 19.41 -38.48
CA SER A 358 -16.53 19.23 -37.27
C SER A 358 -15.62 20.45 -37.10
N PRO A 359 -15.37 20.94 -35.87
CA PRO A 359 -14.46 22.07 -35.65
C PRO A 359 -12.98 21.66 -35.81
N ARG A 360 -12.45 21.75 -37.04
CA ARG A 360 -11.01 21.80 -37.28
C ARG A 360 -10.53 23.26 -37.15
N VAL A 361 -9.68 23.53 -36.18
CA VAL A 361 -8.92 24.80 -36.12
C VAL A 361 -7.94 24.81 -37.29
N GLN A 362 -8.09 25.76 -38.22
CA GLN A 362 -7.11 25.97 -39.29
C GLN A 362 -5.95 26.83 -38.81
N LEU A 363 -4.75 26.47 -39.28
CA LEU A 363 -3.50 27.13 -38.94
C LEU A 363 -3.33 28.39 -39.80
N VAL A 364 -3.28 29.57 -39.18
CA VAL A 364 -2.86 30.79 -39.87
C VAL A 364 -1.33 30.85 -39.86
N SER A 365 -0.72 30.96 -41.04
CA SER A 365 0.73 31.15 -41.16
C SER A 365 1.07 32.62 -40.91
N GLY A 366 1.79 32.89 -39.83
CA GLY A 366 2.29 34.22 -39.45
C GLY A 366 3.53 34.06 -38.58
N ALA A 367 4.59 34.81 -38.89
CA ALA A 367 5.95 34.62 -38.40
C ALA A 367 6.06 34.24 -36.90
N THR A 368 6.50 33.01 -36.63
CA THR A 368 6.84 32.58 -35.27
C THR A 368 8.22 33.11 -34.86
N PRO A 369 8.36 33.90 -33.78
CA PRO A 369 9.65 34.07 -33.13
C PRO A 369 10.01 32.73 -32.48
N SER A 370 10.91 31.97 -33.11
CA SER A 370 11.30 30.65 -32.63
C SER A 370 12.15 30.78 -31.36
N PRO A 371 11.74 30.20 -30.21
CA PRO A 371 12.60 30.17 -29.04
C PRO A 371 13.82 29.29 -29.37
N SER A 372 15.02 29.87 -29.27
CA SER A 372 16.28 29.34 -29.81
C SER A 372 16.78 28.04 -29.17
N TRP A 373 16.05 27.49 -28.20
CA TRP A 373 16.47 26.39 -27.31
C TRP A 373 16.11 25.00 -27.86
N LYS A 374 15.69 24.90 -29.14
CA LYS A 374 15.12 23.66 -29.72
C LYS A 374 16.13 22.74 -30.44
N LYS A 375 17.43 22.89 -30.16
CA LYS A 375 18.51 21.96 -30.53
C LYS A 375 19.43 21.77 -29.31
N GLY A 376 19.76 20.53 -28.98
CA GLY A 376 20.61 20.19 -27.82
C GLY A 376 20.22 18.86 -27.16
N SER A 377 20.48 17.75 -27.85
CA SER A 377 20.35 16.39 -27.30
C SER A 377 21.69 15.65 -27.40
N SER A 378 22.67 16.10 -26.63
CA SER A 378 23.98 15.45 -26.47
C SER A 378 24.55 15.78 -25.09
N ASP A 379 25.03 14.77 -24.36
CA ASP A 379 25.73 14.93 -23.07
C ASP A 379 27.20 15.36 -23.30
N SER A 380 27.40 16.42 -24.10
CA SER A 380 28.71 16.97 -24.46
C SER A 380 29.00 18.21 -23.61
N GLU A 381 29.79 18.06 -22.55
CA GLU A 381 30.14 19.20 -21.68
C GLU A 381 31.12 20.17 -22.38
N VAL A 382 30.72 21.45 -22.45
CA VAL A 382 31.53 22.63 -22.78
C VAL A 382 32.18 22.65 -24.18
N SER A 383 31.50 23.27 -25.14
CA SER A 383 32.12 23.81 -26.38
C SER A 383 31.27 24.94 -27.00
N ASP A 384 31.12 26.05 -26.27
CA ASP A 384 30.78 27.37 -26.84
C ASP A 384 31.01 28.49 -25.78
N PRO A 385 31.71 29.60 -26.12
CA PRO A 385 32.21 30.55 -25.11
C PRO A 385 31.12 31.44 -24.49
N GLU A 386 30.12 31.88 -25.27
CA GLU A 386 29.09 32.82 -24.78
C GLU A 386 27.98 32.14 -23.96
N GLY A 387 27.75 30.84 -24.15
CA GLY A 387 26.75 30.08 -23.41
C GLY A 387 27.19 29.60 -22.02
N GLY A 388 28.50 29.56 -21.76
CA GLY A 388 29.11 28.81 -20.66
C GLY A 388 28.60 29.18 -19.26
N MET A 389 28.77 30.43 -18.83
CA MET A 389 28.47 30.82 -17.45
C MET A 389 26.97 30.75 -17.13
N GLN A 390 26.11 31.24 -18.04
CA GLN A 390 24.65 31.18 -17.88
C GLN A 390 24.12 29.74 -17.96
N GLY A 391 24.75 28.86 -18.75
CA GLY A 391 24.49 27.42 -18.72
C GLY A 391 24.86 26.80 -17.37
N LYS A 392 26.04 27.13 -16.83
CA LYS A 392 26.54 26.67 -15.53
C LYS A 392 25.60 27.09 -14.39
N ILE A 393 25.18 28.37 -14.33
CA ILE A 393 24.24 28.86 -13.32
C ILE A 393 22.91 28.09 -13.37
N ARG A 394 22.32 27.92 -14.57
CA ARG A 394 21.07 27.13 -14.74
C ARG A 394 21.21 25.67 -14.29
N LEU A 395 22.38 25.04 -14.53
CA LEU A 395 22.67 23.68 -14.06
C LEU A 395 22.70 23.62 -12.52
N TYR A 396 23.37 24.56 -11.86
CA TYR A 396 23.45 24.60 -10.39
C TYR A 396 22.08 24.90 -9.74
N GLN A 397 21.28 25.81 -10.31
CA GLN A 397 19.89 26.05 -9.89
C GLN A 397 19.02 24.78 -10.03
N ALA A 398 19.18 24.02 -11.12
CA ALA A 398 18.46 22.75 -11.30
C ALA A 398 18.89 21.68 -10.28
N ARG A 399 20.16 21.66 -9.86
CA ARG A 399 20.63 20.79 -8.76
C ARG A 399 20.02 21.18 -7.42
N VAL A 400 19.90 22.48 -7.11
CA VAL A 400 19.20 22.97 -5.89
C VAL A 400 17.75 22.49 -5.85
N ARG A 401 16.99 22.65 -6.94
CA ARG A 401 15.61 22.13 -7.03
C ARG A 401 15.52 20.61 -6.88
N LEU A 402 16.44 19.86 -7.49
CA LEU A 402 16.45 18.41 -7.38
C LEU A 402 16.75 17.94 -5.94
N SER A 403 17.73 18.55 -5.27
CA SER A 403 18.02 18.28 -3.86
C SER A 403 16.84 18.65 -2.96
N SER A 404 16.10 19.73 -3.26
CA SER A 404 14.87 20.10 -2.54
C SER A 404 13.79 19.02 -2.65
N LEU A 405 13.55 18.50 -3.86
CA LEU A 405 12.58 17.42 -4.08
C LEU A 405 13.02 16.11 -3.40
N HIS A 406 14.32 15.81 -3.36
CA HIS A 406 14.85 14.68 -2.60
C HIS A 406 14.72 14.85 -1.08
N CYS A 407 14.84 16.07 -0.55
CA CYS A 407 14.56 16.36 0.87
C CYS A 407 13.08 16.15 1.19
N PHE A 408 12.18 16.63 0.34
CA PHE A 408 10.74 16.44 0.51
C PHE A 408 10.37 14.95 0.42
N LEU A 409 10.95 14.19 -0.51
CA LEU A 409 10.77 12.73 -0.61
C LEU A 409 11.31 11.97 0.62
N SER A 410 12.35 12.47 1.29
CA SER A 410 12.77 11.94 2.60
C SER A 410 11.76 12.29 3.69
N LEU A 411 11.28 13.54 3.76
CA LEU A 411 10.27 13.97 4.75
C LEU A 411 8.96 13.17 4.64
N LEU A 412 8.48 12.85 3.43
CA LEU A 412 7.28 12.02 3.21
C LEU A 412 7.38 10.62 3.83
N LYS A 413 8.58 10.14 4.21
CA LYS A 413 8.79 8.86 4.91
C LYS A 413 8.78 9.01 6.43
N CYS A 414 9.01 10.21 6.95
CA CYS A 414 9.08 10.51 8.38
C CYS A 414 7.74 10.96 8.97
N VAL A 415 6.87 11.57 8.15
CA VAL A 415 5.58 12.14 8.57
C VAL A 415 4.46 11.12 8.40
N GLU A 416 3.55 11.02 9.37
CA GLU A 416 2.35 10.19 9.24
C GLU A 416 1.49 10.61 8.03
N LYS A 417 1.04 9.63 7.23
CA LYS A 417 0.20 9.88 6.04
C LYS A 417 -1.07 10.70 6.37
N ARG A 418 -1.66 10.52 7.56
CA ARG A 418 -2.80 11.33 8.04
C ARG A 418 -2.50 12.82 8.12
N VAL A 419 -1.32 13.19 8.63
CA VAL A 419 -0.88 14.59 8.73
C VAL A 419 -0.60 15.15 7.33
N LEU A 420 0.09 14.38 6.47
CA LEU A 420 0.40 14.77 5.09
C LEU A 420 -0.85 15.12 4.27
N PHE A 421 -1.93 14.33 4.40
CA PHE A 421 -3.18 14.60 3.69
C PHE A 421 -3.88 15.91 4.09
N GLY A 422 -3.58 16.45 5.28
CA GLY A 422 -4.05 17.78 5.70
C GLY A 422 -3.45 18.95 4.89
N TYR A 423 -2.36 18.72 4.15
CA TYR A 423 -1.68 19.73 3.32
C TYR A 423 -1.84 19.46 1.81
N TRP A 424 -2.82 18.65 1.42
CA TRP A 424 -3.05 18.24 0.03
C TRP A 424 -3.17 19.43 -0.93
N SER A 425 -4.03 20.40 -0.61
CA SER A 425 -4.30 21.61 -1.42
C SER A 425 -3.12 22.59 -1.47
N SER A 426 -2.11 22.44 -0.61
CA SER A 426 -0.86 23.19 -0.71
C SER A 426 0.01 22.63 -1.83
N PHE A 427 0.22 21.32 -1.87
CA PHE A 427 1.13 20.67 -2.83
C PHE A 427 0.50 20.46 -4.21
N LEU A 428 -0.84 20.45 -4.29
CA LEU A 428 -1.63 20.15 -5.48
C LEU A 428 -2.78 21.15 -5.64
N PRO A 429 -3.12 21.58 -6.87
CA PRO A 429 -4.21 22.52 -7.11
C PRO A 429 -5.58 21.88 -6.86
N ASP A 430 -6.51 22.67 -6.34
CA ASP A 430 -7.92 22.28 -6.18
C ASP A 430 -8.70 22.43 -7.50
N ALA A 431 -8.46 23.51 -8.25
CA ALA A 431 -9.09 23.78 -9.54
C ALA A 431 -8.24 24.76 -10.39
N PRO A 432 -8.37 24.75 -11.74
CA PRO A 432 -7.73 25.73 -12.60
C PRO A 432 -8.45 27.09 -12.55
N THR A 433 -8.09 27.96 -11.60
CA THR A 433 -8.56 29.36 -11.53
C THR A 433 -7.87 30.24 -12.59
N PRO A 434 -8.58 30.76 -13.61
CA PRO A 434 -8.00 31.72 -14.55
C PRO A 434 -7.73 33.06 -13.85
N GLY A 435 -6.49 33.55 -13.92
CA GLY A 435 -6.10 34.87 -13.41
C GLY A 435 -5.45 34.89 -12.02
N SER A 436 -5.37 33.76 -11.30
CA SER A 436 -4.52 33.69 -10.10
C SER A 436 -3.04 33.75 -10.49
N ALA A 437 -2.21 34.42 -9.69
CA ALA A 437 -0.77 34.19 -9.69
C ALA A 437 -0.51 32.69 -9.47
N SER A 438 0.40 32.08 -10.24
CA SER A 438 0.54 30.63 -10.24
C SER A 438 1.32 30.14 -9.02
N THR A 439 0.59 29.70 -7.99
CA THR A 439 1.12 28.94 -6.86
C THR A 439 1.97 27.76 -7.36
N LEU A 440 3.20 27.66 -6.89
CA LEU A 440 4.20 26.73 -7.41
C LEU A 440 3.99 25.32 -6.84
N THR A 441 3.06 24.58 -7.44
CA THR A 441 2.70 23.20 -7.06
C THR A 441 3.60 22.16 -7.75
N LEU A 442 3.60 20.92 -7.26
CA LEU A 442 4.33 19.80 -7.89
C LEU A 442 3.98 19.64 -9.38
N LEU A 443 2.71 19.87 -9.76
CA LEU A 443 2.28 19.82 -11.16
C LEU A 443 2.85 20.95 -12.02
N THR A 444 3.12 22.13 -11.46
CA THR A 444 3.82 23.19 -12.22
C THR A 444 5.27 22.83 -12.51
N ILE A 445 5.97 22.16 -11.59
CA ILE A 445 7.32 21.64 -11.81
C ILE A 445 7.29 20.58 -12.92
N VAL A 446 6.37 19.60 -12.83
CA VAL A 446 6.21 18.54 -13.84
C VAL A 446 5.88 19.07 -15.24
N LEU A 447 5.11 20.17 -15.34
CA LEU A 447 4.70 20.74 -16.63
C LEU A 447 5.65 21.80 -17.20
N LYS A 448 6.49 22.45 -16.38
CA LYS A 448 7.24 23.66 -16.79
C LYS A 448 8.74 23.66 -16.49
N ASP A 449 9.28 22.75 -15.66
CA ASP A 449 10.72 22.78 -15.38
C ASP A 449 11.53 22.42 -16.64
N PRO A 450 12.56 23.20 -17.03
CA PRO A 450 13.39 22.86 -18.18
C PRO A 450 14.17 21.55 -17.99
N SER A 451 14.52 21.16 -16.76
CA SER A 451 15.34 19.99 -16.48
C SER A 451 14.50 18.71 -16.32
N PRO A 452 14.68 17.69 -17.20
CA PRO A 452 13.95 16.42 -17.06
C PRO A 452 14.21 15.73 -15.71
N LYS A 453 15.42 15.88 -15.16
CA LYS A 453 15.79 15.33 -13.84
C LYS A 453 14.97 15.95 -12.70
N VAL A 454 14.64 17.24 -12.78
CA VAL A 454 13.78 17.92 -11.79
C VAL A 454 12.31 17.52 -11.97
N ARG A 455 11.82 17.43 -13.22
CA ARG A 455 10.48 16.89 -13.51
C ARG A 455 10.31 15.46 -12.96
N ALA A 456 11.31 14.60 -13.17
CA ALA A 456 11.36 13.24 -12.64
C ALA A 456 11.34 13.20 -11.10
N GLY A 457 12.09 14.08 -10.42
CA GLY A 457 12.06 14.21 -8.96
C GLY A 457 10.66 14.60 -8.44
N SER A 458 9.97 15.52 -9.12
CA SER A 458 8.61 15.94 -8.73
C SER A 458 7.58 14.82 -8.94
N LEU A 459 7.75 14.00 -9.97
CA LEU A 459 6.93 12.80 -10.20
C LEU A 459 7.16 11.71 -9.13
N GLN A 460 8.37 11.59 -8.59
CA GLN A 460 8.66 10.67 -7.48
C GLN A 460 8.01 11.14 -6.18
N VAL A 461 8.10 12.43 -5.85
CA VAL A 461 7.39 13.04 -4.71
C VAL A 461 5.87 12.83 -4.83
N LEU A 462 5.30 13.11 -6.01
CA LEU A 462 3.87 12.92 -6.25
C LEU A 462 3.44 11.44 -6.17
N SER A 463 4.25 10.52 -6.68
CA SER A 463 3.98 9.08 -6.55
C SER A 463 4.01 8.61 -5.09
N ALA A 464 4.92 9.16 -4.27
CA ALA A 464 5.01 8.85 -2.84
C ALA A 464 3.84 9.45 -2.03
N LEU A 465 3.31 10.61 -2.43
CA LEU A 465 2.08 11.19 -1.85
C LEU A 465 0.82 10.39 -2.23
N LEU A 466 0.79 9.82 -3.44
CA LEU A 466 -0.30 8.96 -3.93
C LEU A 466 -0.26 7.54 -3.36
N ASP A 467 0.91 6.99 -3.01
CA ASP A 467 1.02 5.66 -2.42
C ASP A 467 0.23 5.54 -1.11
N GLY A 468 -0.63 4.51 -1.00
CA GLY A 468 -1.51 4.30 0.15
C GLY A 468 -2.57 5.40 0.39
N SER A 469 -2.75 6.34 -0.53
CA SER A 469 -3.72 7.45 -0.38
C SER A 469 -5.18 7.01 -0.56
N ARG A 470 -5.45 5.83 -1.12
CA ARG A 470 -6.79 5.26 -1.40
C ARG A 470 -7.77 5.41 -0.24
N GLY A 471 -7.34 5.26 1.01
CA GLY A 471 -8.21 5.45 2.19
C GLY A 471 -8.75 6.88 2.31
N PHE A 472 -7.88 7.88 2.19
CA PHE A 472 -8.23 9.30 2.18
C PHE A 472 -9.01 9.69 0.91
N LEU A 473 -8.48 9.31 -0.26
CA LEU A 473 -9.09 9.63 -1.55
C LEU A 473 -10.45 8.96 -1.77
N SER A 474 -10.78 7.88 -1.06
CA SER A 474 -12.11 7.23 -1.12
C SER A 474 -13.27 8.17 -0.80
N THR A 475 -13.00 9.29 -0.10
CA THR A 475 -13.97 10.33 0.24
C THR A 475 -14.31 11.27 -0.92
N ALA A 476 -13.52 11.28 -2.00
CA ALA A 476 -13.76 12.13 -3.16
C ALA A 476 -15.06 11.73 -3.88
N GLU A 477 -15.90 12.72 -4.21
CA GLU A 477 -17.21 12.49 -4.83
C GLU A 477 -17.63 13.68 -5.69
N ASP A 478 -18.20 13.38 -6.87
CA ASP A 478 -18.74 14.39 -7.77
C ASP A 478 -20.17 14.79 -7.43
N VAL A 479 -20.32 15.94 -6.79
CA VAL A 479 -21.65 16.50 -6.48
C VAL A 479 -22.41 16.84 -7.77
N SER A 480 -23.64 16.35 -7.87
CA SER A 480 -24.54 16.53 -9.03
C SER A 480 -25.22 17.90 -9.08
N VAL A 481 -25.44 18.54 -7.93
CA VAL A 481 -26.10 19.86 -7.79
C VAL A 481 -25.22 20.82 -6.98
N PRO A 482 -24.81 21.98 -7.51
CA PRO A 482 -24.00 22.95 -6.77
C PRO A 482 -24.75 23.50 -5.54
N ARG A 483 -24.24 23.23 -4.33
CA ARG A 483 -24.70 23.89 -3.10
C ARG A 483 -24.16 25.31 -3.07
N GLN A 484 -25.02 26.31 -3.23
CA GLN A 484 -24.68 27.70 -3.57
C GLN A 484 -23.87 28.50 -2.51
N ALA A 485 -23.43 27.89 -1.41
CA ALA A 485 -22.71 28.55 -0.32
C ALA A 485 -21.54 27.75 0.30
N PHE A 486 -21.31 26.49 -0.09
CA PHE A 486 -20.26 25.67 0.52
C PHE A 486 -19.79 24.54 -0.41
N THR A 487 -18.48 24.48 -0.67
CA THR A 487 -17.83 23.37 -1.38
C THR A 487 -17.32 22.35 -0.35
N PRO A 488 -17.86 21.12 -0.30
CA PRO A 488 -17.37 20.11 0.63
C PRO A 488 -15.98 19.58 0.20
N LEU A 489 -15.21 19.07 1.17
CA LEU A 489 -13.89 18.49 0.93
C LEU A 489 -13.92 17.37 -0.13
N SER A 490 -14.99 16.56 -0.16
CA SER A 490 -15.20 15.51 -1.18
C SER A 490 -15.25 16.05 -2.61
N ALA A 491 -15.87 17.21 -2.83
CA ALA A 491 -15.94 17.87 -4.13
C ALA A 491 -14.61 18.54 -4.50
N THR A 492 -13.91 19.11 -3.51
CA THR A 492 -12.58 19.70 -3.68
C THR A 492 -11.55 18.64 -4.09
N LEU A 493 -11.55 17.48 -3.41
CA LEU A 493 -10.73 16.33 -3.79
C LEU A 493 -11.11 15.80 -5.18
N ALA A 494 -12.41 15.69 -5.51
CA ALA A 494 -12.84 15.30 -6.87
C ALA A 494 -12.38 16.28 -7.96
N ALA A 495 -12.28 17.59 -7.67
CA ALA A 495 -11.72 18.58 -8.57
C ALA A 495 -10.19 18.43 -8.71
N SER A 496 -9.47 18.31 -7.59
CA SER A 496 -8.01 18.10 -7.58
C SER A 496 -7.58 16.82 -8.30
N LEU A 497 -8.32 15.72 -8.13
CA LEU A 497 -8.08 14.46 -8.85
C LEU A 497 -8.24 14.59 -10.36
N ARG A 498 -9.21 15.37 -10.85
CA ARG A 498 -9.33 15.67 -12.29
C ARG A 498 -8.17 16.49 -12.80
N GLU A 499 -7.71 17.47 -12.04
CA GLU A 499 -6.59 18.33 -12.43
C GLU A 499 -5.25 17.56 -12.44
N LEU A 500 -5.09 16.59 -11.53
CA LEU A 500 -4.03 15.58 -11.58
C LEU A 500 -4.07 14.76 -12.87
N HIS A 501 -5.23 14.16 -13.22
CA HIS A 501 -5.38 13.42 -14.49
C HIS A 501 -5.04 14.31 -15.70
N ARG A 502 -5.62 15.52 -15.77
CA ARG A 502 -5.41 16.47 -16.86
C ARG A 502 -3.93 16.85 -17.02
N SER A 503 -3.27 17.18 -15.91
CA SER A 503 -1.87 17.60 -15.90
C SER A 503 -0.91 16.45 -16.23
N LEU A 504 -1.13 15.24 -15.70
CA LEU A 504 -0.27 14.10 -16.00
C LEU A 504 -0.47 13.58 -17.45
N SER A 505 -1.68 13.66 -18.01
CA SER A 505 -1.91 13.42 -19.45
C SER A 505 -1.20 14.44 -20.34
N LEU A 506 -1.13 15.72 -19.93
CA LEU A 506 -0.35 16.73 -20.66
C LEU A 506 1.17 16.48 -20.55
N ALA A 507 1.65 16.08 -19.37
CA ALA A 507 3.05 15.71 -19.17
C ALA A 507 3.44 14.48 -20.01
N LEU A 508 2.56 13.48 -20.12
CA LEU A 508 2.77 12.27 -20.93
C LEU A 508 3.01 12.62 -22.42
N LEU A 509 2.24 13.55 -22.96
CA LEU A 509 2.34 13.99 -24.35
C LEU A 509 3.49 14.96 -24.63
N ALA A 510 3.98 15.67 -23.61
CA ALA A 510 5.03 16.69 -23.74
C ALA A 510 6.44 16.16 -23.42
N GLU A 511 6.57 15.06 -22.68
CA GLU A 511 7.86 14.56 -22.21
C GLU A 511 8.66 13.82 -23.30
N SER A 512 9.90 14.24 -23.52
CA SER A 512 10.81 13.67 -24.52
C SER A 512 11.92 12.79 -23.92
N SER A 513 12.14 12.84 -22.60
CA SER A 513 13.14 12.04 -21.88
C SER A 513 12.58 10.66 -21.49
N PRO A 514 13.09 9.52 -22.01
CA PRO A 514 12.55 8.19 -21.70
C PRO A 514 12.51 7.85 -20.21
N HIS A 515 13.53 8.28 -19.45
CA HIS A 515 13.57 8.13 -18.00
C HIS A 515 12.44 8.90 -17.31
N THR A 516 12.20 10.14 -17.73
CA THR A 516 11.18 11.00 -17.12
C THR A 516 9.77 10.56 -17.53
N LEU A 517 9.60 10.17 -18.79
CA LEU A 517 8.40 9.54 -19.34
C LEU A 517 8.01 8.27 -18.55
N THR A 518 8.98 7.43 -18.21
CA THR A 518 8.80 6.29 -17.29
C THR A 518 8.24 6.73 -15.93
N GLN A 519 8.70 7.86 -15.36
CA GLN A 519 8.14 8.39 -14.10
C GLN A 519 6.72 8.96 -14.29
N VAL A 520 6.41 9.60 -15.42
CA VAL A 520 5.04 10.09 -15.71
C VAL A 520 4.06 8.93 -15.74
N ILE A 521 4.39 7.87 -16.49
CA ILE A 521 3.55 6.67 -16.62
C ILE A 521 3.40 5.95 -15.28
N LYS A 522 4.47 5.85 -14.48
CA LYS A 522 4.40 5.29 -13.11
C LYS A 522 3.55 6.15 -12.18
N CYS A 523 3.64 7.48 -12.25
CA CYS A 523 2.82 8.38 -11.43
C CYS A 523 1.32 8.24 -11.79
N LEU A 524 1.01 8.14 -13.08
CA LEU A 524 -0.34 7.82 -13.58
C LEU A 524 -0.84 6.46 -13.05
N ALA A 525 -0.01 5.43 -12.98
CA ALA A 525 -0.40 4.13 -12.42
C ALA A 525 -0.73 4.22 -10.91
N HIS A 526 0.07 4.96 -10.13
CA HIS A 526 -0.23 5.21 -8.70
C HIS A 526 -1.54 5.99 -8.52
N LEU A 527 -1.82 6.99 -9.37
CA LEU A 527 -3.09 7.70 -9.37
C LEU A 527 -4.26 6.74 -9.65
N VAL A 528 -4.15 5.93 -10.70
CA VAL A 528 -5.19 4.96 -11.10
C VAL A 528 -5.49 3.93 -10.01
N CYS A 529 -4.49 3.45 -9.28
CA CYS A 529 -4.69 2.49 -8.18
C CYS A 529 -5.38 3.07 -6.93
N ASN A 530 -5.46 4.40 -6.77
CA ASN A 530 -5.96 5.05 -5.54
C ASN A 530 -7.27 5.87 -5.72
N VAL A 531 -7.66 6.23 -6.95
CA VAL A 531 -8.83 7.08 -7.24
C VAL A 531 -10.16 6.31 -7.22
N PRO A 532 -11.23 6.82 -6.54
CA PRO A 532 -12.54 6.16 -6.49
C PRO A 532 -13.42 6.46 -7.73
N TYR A 533 -13.05 5.97 -8.92
CA TYR A 533 -13.79 6.22 -10.17
C TYR A 533 -15.30 5.98 -10.10
N GLN A 534 -15.78 5.04 -9.28
CA GLN A 534 -17.22 4.79 -9.11
C GLN A 534 -17.98 5.99 -8.47
N ARG A 535 -17.28 6.92 -7.80
CA ARG A 535 -17.83 8.16 -7.20
C ARG A 535 -17.58 9.43 -8.02
N LEU A 536 -16.91 9.30 -9.17
CA LEU A 536 -16.51 10.41 -10.03
C LEU A 536 -17.24 10.36 -11.38
N ARG A 537 -17.29 11.48 -12.09
CA ARG A 537 -17.83 11.51 -13.46
C ARG A 537 -16.96 10.65 -14.39
N PRO A 538 -17.55 9.70 -15.17
CA PRO A 538 -16.81 8.89 -16.13
C PRO A 538 -16.08 9.72 -17.20
N GLY A 539 -15.09 9.10 -17.85
CA GLY A 539 -14.30 9.70 -18.93
C GLY A 539 -12.89 10.12 -18.52
N LEU A 540 -12.41 9.72 -17.34
CA LEU A 540 -11.03 9.98 -16.88
C LEU A 540 -10.04 8.93 -17.37
N LEU A 541 -10.50 7.71 -17.66
CA LEU A 541 -9.66 6.59 -18.09
C LEU A 541 -9.58 6.48 -19.62
N SER A 542 -10.68 6.78 -20.31
CA SER A 542 -10.80 6.72 -21.78
C SER A 542 -9.80 7.58 -22.56
N PRO A 543 -9.42 8.80 -22.12
CA PRO A 543 -8.36 9.57 -22.78
C PRO A 543 -6.99 8.91 -22.57
N LEU A 544 -6.72 8.47 -21.34
CA LEU A 544 -5.44 7.90 -20.93
C LEU A 544 -5.16 6.56 -21.63
N TRP A 545 -6.18 5.70 -21.72
CA TRP A 545 -6.17 4.43 -22.49
C TRP A 545 -5.77 4.63 -23.96
N LYS A 546 -6.25 5.71 -24.58
CA LYS A 546 -5.91 6.06 -25.97
C LYS A 546 -4.51 6.68 -26.09
N GLN A 547 -4.14 7.55 -25.14
CA GLN A 547 -2.84 8.23 -25.12
C GLN A 547 -1.67 7.30 -24.83
N ILE A 548 -1.83 6.26 -24.01
CA ILE A 548 -0.73 5.37 -23.61
C ILE A 548 -0.33 4.37 -24.70
N ARG A 549 -1.22 4.09 -25.66
CA ARG A 549 -1.06 3.02 -26.66
C ARG A 549 0.22 3.10 -27.53
N PRO A 550 0.72 4.26 -27.98
CA PRO A 550 1.97 4.32 -28.77
C PRO A 550 3.21 3.83 -27.99
N TYR A 551 3.21 3.99 -26.67
CA TYR A 551 4.38 3.70 -25.82
C TYR A 551 4.62 2.20 -25.60
N ILE A 552 3.65 1.34 -25.96
CA ILE A 552 3.76 -0.14 -25.92
C ILE A 552 4.94 -0.66 -26.75
N ARG A 553 5.25 0.01 -27.88
CA ARG A 553 6.34 -0.33 -28.81
C ARG A 553 7.53 0.64 -28.73
N HIS A 554 7.63 1.42 -27.65
CA HIS A 554 8.71 2.40 -27.45
C HIS A 554 10.11 1.75 -27.41
N ARG A 555 11.16 2.49 -27.83
CA ARG A 555 12.54 1.96 -27.90
C ARG A 555 13.11 1.55 -26.53
N ASP A 556 12.81 2.31 -25.48
CA ASP A 556 13.23 2.02 -24.10
C ASP A 556 12.28 1.00 -23.45
N VAL A 557 12.85 -0.12 -22.99
CA VAL A 557 12.13 -1.23 -22.30
C VAL A 557 11.41 -0.75 -21.04
N ASN A 558 11.96 0.19 -20.28
CA ASN A 558 11.36 0.69 -19.04
C ASN A 558 10.05 1.44 -19.29
N VAL A 559 9.96 2.14 -20.43
CA VAL A 559 8.73 2.81 -20.88
C VAL A 559 7.69 1.78 -21.27
N ARG A 560 8.08 0.72 -22.00
CA ARG A 560 7.17 -0.38 -22.41
C ARG A 560 6.59 -1.13 -21.20
N VAL A 561 7.44 -1.47 -20.23
CA VAL A 561 7.02 -2.13 -18.97
C VAL A 561 6.06 -1.21 -18.22
N SER A 562 6.44 0.05 -17.97
CA SER A 562 5.58 0.99 -17.24
C SER A 562 4.23 1.23 -17.94
N CYS A 563 4.23 1.23 -19.29
CA CYS A 563 3.02 1.29 -20.11
C CYS A 563 2.09 0.09 -19.87
N LEU A 564 2.63 -1.12 -19.78
CA LEU A 564 1.87 -2.32 -19.42
C LEU A 564 1.40 -2.27 -17.96
N THR A 565 2.24 -1.80 -17.01
CA THR A 565 1.84 -1.57 -15.61
C THR A 565 0.64 -0.62 -15.51
N LEU A 566 0.63 0.46 -16.30
CA LEU A 566 -0.49 1.40 -16.33
C LEU A 566 -1.74 0.75 -16.97
N LEU A 567 -1.62 -0.07 -18.01
CA LEU A 567 -2.74 -0.83 -18.55
C LEU A 567 -3.30 -1.84 -17.52
N GLY A 568 -2.44 -2.50 -16.74
CA GLY A 568 -2.85 -3.37 -15.63
C GLY A 568 -3.54 -2.61 -14.50
N ALA A 569 -3.06 -1.42 -14.15
CA ALA A 569 -3.72 -0.51 -13.20
C ALA A 569 -5.11 -0.08 -13.72
N LEU A 570 -5.21 0.30 -15.00
CA LEU A 570 -6.47 0.69 -15.65
C LEU A 570 -7.49 -0.45 -15.66
N VAL A 571 -7.06 -1.68 -15.93
CA VAL A 571 -7.90 -2.88 -15.85
C VAL A 571 -8.38 -3.10 -14.41
N SER A 572 -7.47 -3.14 -13.44
CA SER A 572 -7.77 -3.48 -12.04
C SER A 572 -8.47 -2.39 -11.21
N ALA A 573 -8.58 -1.16 -11.74
CA ALA A 573 -9.22 -0.03 -11.06
C ALA A 573 -10.72 -0.24 -10.82
N GLN A 574 -11.10 -0.70 -9.61
CA GLN A 574 -12.49 -1.02 -9.23
C GLN A 574 -13.18 -1.99 -10.20
N ALA A 575 -12.44 -3.01 -10.67
CA ALA A 575 -12.98 -4.01 -11.58
C ALA A 575 -14.14 -4.80 -10.94
N PRO A 576 -15.24 -5.06 -11.67
CA PRO A 576 -15.53 -4.58 -13.02
C PRO A 576 -16.01 -3.11 -13.05
N LEU A 577 -15.30 -2.24 -13.78
CA LEU A 577 -15.69 -0.83 -13.98
C LEU A 577 -16.28 -0.64 -15.39
N THR A 578 -17.44 -0.01 -15.49
CA THR A 578 -18.21 0.10 -16.75
C THR A 578 -17.44 0.79 -17.88
N GLU A 579 -16.69 1.86 -17.58
CA GLU A 579 -15.85 2.57 -18.56
C GLU A 579 -14.75 1.63 -19.12
N VAL A 580 -14.12 0.83 -18.26
CA VAL A 580 -13.06 -0.10 -18.65
C VAL A 580 -13.63 -1.28 -19.43
N ALA A 581 -14.78 -1.82 -19.03
CA ALA A 581 -15.49 -2.85 -19.79
C ALA A 581 -15.85 -2.39 -21.22
N GLN A 582 -16.21 -1.12 -21.41
CA GLN A 582 -16.43 -0.53 -22.73
C GLN A 582 -15.12 -0.38 -23.53
N LEU A 583 -14.02 0.04 -22.90
CA LEU A 583 -12.70 0.15 -23.53
C LEU A 583 -12.08 -1.20 -23.92
N LEU A 584 -12.40 -2.27 -23.18
CA LEU A 584 -12.03 -3.65 -23.52
C LEU A 584 -12.85 -4.20 -24.69
N LYS A 585 -14.15 -3.84 -24.79
CA LYS A 585 -15.00 -4.18 -25.94
C LYS A 585 -14.70 -3.37 -27.20
N SER A 586 -14.17 -2.14 -27.08
CA SER A 586 -13.92 -1.30 -28.25
C SER A 586 -12.77 -1.85 -29.10
N GLY A 587 -13.11 -2.37 -30.28
CA GLY A 587 -12.16 -2.85 -31.29
C GLY A 587 -11.29 -1.74 -31.90
N ASP A 588 -10.31 -2.16 -32.70
CA ASP A 588 -9.26 -1.27 -33.23
C ASP A 588 -9.74 -0.39 -34.41
N GLY A 589 -10.57 0.61 -34.10
CA GLY A 589 -10.94 1.68 -35.03
C GLY A 589 -12.37 1.62 -35.56
N GLY A 590 -13.34 2.04 -34.75
CA GLY A 590 -14.64 2.57 -35.19
C GLY A 590 -15.67 1.60 -35.77
N GLY A 591 -15.25 0.43 -36.29
CA GLY A 591 -16.15 -0.63 -36.72
C GLY A 591 -16.60 -1.51 -35.55
N ALA A 592 -17.92 -1.62 -35.36
CA ALA A 592 -18.49 -2.62 -34.46
C ALA A 592 -18.49 -3.99 -35.14
N SER A 593 -17.53 -4.84 -34.80
CA SER A 593 -17.61 -6.29 -34.97
C SER A 593 -17.51 -6.90 -33.58
N GLU A 594 -18.62 -7.42 -33.06
CA GLU A 594 -18.76 -7.75 -31.63
C GLU A 594 -18.14 -9.10 -31.23
N GLU A 595 -17.64 -9.87 -32.21
CA GLU A 595 -17.16 -11.25 -32.04
C GLU A 595 -15.63 -11.38 -31.91
N GLY A 596 -14.89 -10.27 -32.01
CA GLY A 596 -13.42 -10.28 -31.92
C GLY A 596 -12.88 -10.32 -30.47
N PRO A 597 -11.86 -11.14 -30.16
CA PRO A 597 -11.20 -11.10 -28.85
C PRO A 597 -10.53 -9.75 -28.59
N CYS A 598 -10.55 -9.29 -27.34
CA CYS A 598 -10.05 -7.95 -26.95
C CYS A 598 -8.62 -7.68 -27.47
N TRP A 599 -8.39 -6.48 -28.02
CA TRP A 599 -7.09 -6.10 -28.58
C TRP A 599 -5.95 -6.17 -27.54
N LEU A 600 -6.23 -5.89 -26.26
CA LEU A 600 -5.24 -5.93 -25.18
C LEU A 600 -4.88 -7.38 -24.80
N LEU A 601 -5.88 -8.27 -24.76
CA LEU A 601 -5.72 -9.71 -24.56
C LEU A 601 -4.80 -10.28 -25.65
N GLN A 602 -5.12 -10.03 -26.92
CA GLN A 602 -4.34 -10.49 -28.07
C GLN A 602 -2.93 -9.86 -28.12
N LEU A 603 -2.79 -8.58 -27.77
CA LEU A 603 -1.48 -7.94 -27.63
C LEU A 603 -0.62 -8.63 -26.57
N CYS A 604 -1.13 -8.82 -25.35
CA CYS A 604 -0.36 -9.42 -24.27
C CYS A 604 0.00 -10.87 -24.58
N MET A 605 -0.91 -11.65 -25.16
CA MET A 605 -0.61 -12.99 -25.69
C MET A 605 0.52 -12.94 -26.74
N CYS A 606 0.48 -12.00 -27.68
CA CYS A 606 1.54 -11.82 -28.67
C CYS A 606 2.90 -11.45 -28.04
N LEU A 607 2.94 -10.51 -27.08
CA LEU A 607 4.18 -10.09 -26.40
C LEU A 607 4.84 -11.23 -25.62
N VAL A 608 4.07 -12.21 -25.14
CA VAL A 608 4.60 -13.37 -24.44
C VAL A 608 5.05 -14.48 -25.41
N THR A 609 4.39 -14.64 -26.56
CA THR A 609 4.54 -15.84 -27.42
C THR A 609 5.24 -15.63 -28.75
N LYS A 610 5.23 -14.42 -29.32
CA LYS A 610 5.81 -14.14 -30.63
C LYS A 610 7.21 -13.55 -30.50
N PRO A 611 8.14 -13.89 -31.41
CA PRO A 611 9.42 -13.19 -31.49
C PRO A 611 9.20 -11.75 -31.96
N ARG A 612 10.17 -10.87 -31.70
CA ARG A 612 10.06 -9.44 -31.98
C ARG A 612 10.24 -9.14 -33.48
N ASP A 613 9.30 -8.38 -34.05
CA ASP A 613 9.38 -7.88 -35.44
C ASP A 613 10.63 -7.01 -35.65
N GLY A 614 11.60 -7.52 -36.43
CA GLY A 614 12.94 -6.93 -36.64
C GLY A 614 12.99 -5.74 -37.62
N ALA A 615 12.05 -4.80 -37.49
CA ALA A 615 11.69 -3.82 -38.53
C ALA A 615 11.74 -2.33 -38.09
N HIS A 616 12.48 -1.97 -37.03
CA HIS A 616 12.71 -0.58 -36.62
C HIS A 616 14.22 -0.31 -36.49
N SER A 617 14.86 0.11 -37.58
CA SER A 617 16.30 0.36 -37.66
C SER A 617 16.61 1.52 -38.62
N ASP A 618 15.99 2.68 -38.35
CA ASP A 618 16.19 3.91 -39.12
C ASP A 618 17.54 4.58 -38.77
N SER A 619 18.64 4.00 -39.25
CA SER A 619 19.95 4.65 -39.30
C SER A 619 20.90 3.92 -40.26
N ASP A 620 21.46 4.67 -41.20
CA ASP A 620 22.22 4.21 -42.37
C ASP A 620 23.37 3.21 -42.12
N SER A 621 23.29 2.05 -42.79
CA SER A 621 24.46 1.29 -43.26
C SER A 621 24.02 0.21 -44.28
N ALA A 622 23.90 0.61 -45.55
CA ALA A 622 23.44 -0.26 -46.63
C ALA A 622 24.55 -1.20 -47.14
N THR A 623 24.93 -2.20 -46.34
CA THR A 623 25.92 -3.23 -46.73
C THR A 623 25.45 -4.66 -46.40
N SER A 624 25.30 -5.48 -47.44
CA SER A 624 25.21 -6.96 -47.42
C SER A 624 24.02 -7.61 -46.68
N PRO A 625 23.00 -8.15 -47.39
CA PRO A 625 21.88 -8.90 -46.80
C PRO A 625 22.23 -10.25 -46.12
N ALA A 626 23.49 -10.69 -46.15
CA ALA A 626 23.88 -12.10 -46.02
C ALA A 626 23.95 -12.69 -44.59
N HIS A 627 23.74 -11.90 -43.53
CA HIS A 627 23.97 -12.35 -42.13
C HIS A 627 22.77 -12.24 -41.17
N ARG A 628 21.53 -12.08 -41.66
CA ARG A 628 20.31 -12.15 -40.82
C ARG A 628 19.88 -13.60 -40.47
N ASN A 629 20.82 -14.44 -40.03
CA ASN A 629 20.58 -15.83 -39.59
C ASN A 629 20.78 -16.03 -38.06
N GLY A 630 20.48 -15.01 -37.26
CA GLY A 630 20.24 -15.19 -35.82
C GLY A 630 18.78 -15.58 -35.57
N PRO A 631 18.47 -16.43 -34.57
CA PRO A 631 17.08 -16.73 -34.20
C PRO A 631 16.36 -15.43 -33.80
N ALA A 632 15.12 -15.27 -34.26
CA ALA A 632 14.34 -14.06 -33.99
C ALA A 632 14.08 -13.95 -32.47
N ALA A 633 14.71 -12.98 -31.82
CA ALA A 633 14.70 -12.87 -30.38
C ALA A 633 13.28 -12.62 -29.82
N MET A 634 12.95 -13.30 -28.73
CA MET A 634 11.76 -13.02 -27.93
C MET A 634 11.80 -11.60 -27.34
N GLU A 635 10.64 -11.07 -26.97
CA GLU A 635 10.57 -9.80 -26.26
C GLU A 635 11.32 -9.85 -24.91
N PRO A 636 11.92 -8.74 -24.44
CA PRO A 636 12.68 -8.73 -23.19
C PRO A 636 11.87 -9.25 -22.02
N LEU A 637 12.47 -10.09 -21.17
CA LEU A 637 11.81 -10.76 -20.04
C LEU A 637 10.88 -9.83 -19.22
N PRO A 638 11.27 -8.60 -18.81
CA PRO A 638 10.37 -7.69 -18.10
C PRO A 638 9.06 -7.35 -18.85
N VAL A 639 9.08 -7.26 -20.18
CA VAL A 639 7.90 -6.99 -21.02
C VAL A 639 6.98 -8.22 -21.06
N ARG A 640 7.57 -9.43 -21.14
CA ARG A 640 6.82 -10.70 -21.10
C ARG A 640 6.10 -10.85 -19.75
N LEU A 641 6.83 -10.71 -18.65
CA LEU A 641 6.29 -10.86 -17.28
C LEU A 641 5.18 -9.83 -16.98
N GLU A 642 5.35 -8.57 -17.40
CA GLU A 642 4.32 -7.54 -17.20
C GLU A 642 3.07 -7.79 -18.07
N ALA A 643 3.24 -8.26 -19.31
CA ALA A 643 2.11 -8.66 -20.16
C ALA A 643 1.31 -9.83 -19.55
N MET A 644 1.97 -10.78 -18.88
CA MET A 644 1.30 -11.87 -18.15
C MET A 644 0.55 -11.38 -16.91
N GLN A 645 1.07 -10.37 -16.20
CA GLN A 645 0.34 -9.73 -15.11
C GLN A 645 -0.92 -8.99 -15.61
N VAL A 646 -0.84 -8.28 -16.74
CA VAL A 646 -2.02 -7.65 -17.37
C VAL A 646 -3.08 -8.70 -17.72
N LEU A 647 -2.70 -9.86 -18.28
CA LEU A 647 -3.62 -10.97 -18.55
C LEU A 647 -4.29 -11.49 -17.28
N ALA A 648 -3.53 -11.70 -16.20
CA ALA A 648 -4.09 -12.16 -14.92
C ALA A 648 -5.09 -11.16 -14.34
N LEU A 649 -4.81 -9.85 -14.43
CA LEU A 649 -5.73 -8.79 -14.00
C LEU A 649 -6.98 -8.70 -14.89
N MET A 650 -6.85 -8.94 -16.20
CA MET A 650 -8.00 -9.01 -17.12
C MET A 650 -8.92 -10.20 -16.81
N VAL A 651 -8.35 -11.38 -16.59
CA VAL A 651 -9.09 -12.58 -16.16
C VAL A 651 -9.81 -12.31 -14.83
N LYS A 652 -9.09 -11.80 -13.83
CA LYS A 652 -9.62 -11.53 -12.49
C LYS A 652 -10.75 -10.49 -12.48
N GLY A 653 -10.67 -9.46 -13.33
CA GLY A 653 -11.62 -8.34 -13.33
C GLY A 653 -12.77 -8.43 -14.35
N TYR A 654 -12.56 -9.14 -15.47
CA TYR A 654 -13.48 -9.13 -16.62
C TYR A 654 -13.55 -10.50 -17.32
N PHE A 655 -13.59 -11.61 -16.57
CA PHE A 655 -13.69 -12.96 -17.17
C PHE A 655 -14.87 -13.11 -18.15
N SER A 656 -15.99 -12.45 -17.89
CA SER A 656 -17.15 -12.39 -18.80
C SER A 656 -16.86 -11.77 -20.17
N LEU A 657 -15.73 -11.05 -20.34
CA LEU A 657 -15.24 -10.53 -21.63
C LEU A 657 -14.07 -11.35 -22.22
N VAL A 658 -13.55 -12.33 -21.48
CA VAL A 658 -12.30 -13.07 -21.79
C VAL A 658 -12.55 -14.58 -21.96
N HIS A 659 -13.64 -15.12 -21.42
CA HIS A 659 -13.96 -16.55 -21.40
C HIS A 659 -13.97 -17.24 -22.79
N ASN A 660 -14.30 -16.53 -23.86
CA ASN A 660 -14.22 -17.05 -25.23
C ASN A 660 -12.80 -17.47 -25.66
N SER A 661 -11.76 -16.85 -25.08
CA SER A 661 -10.35 -17.21 -25.28
C SER A 661 -9.81 -18.18 -24.22
N LEU A 662 -10.66 -18.84 -23.42
CA LEU A 662 -10.22 -19.73 -22.33
C LEU A 662 -9.24 -20.82 -22.79
N LEU A 663 -9.51 -21.48 -23.92
CA LEU A 663 -8.62 -22.52 -24.46
C LEU A 663 -7.30 -21.93 -25.01
N GLU A 664 -7.33 -20.74 -25.60
CA GLU A 664 -6.12 -20.04 -26.05
C GLU A 664 -5.22 -19.65 -24.86
N LEU A 665 -5.84 -19.21 -23.75
CA LEU A 665 -5.15 -18.89 -22.50
C LEU A 665 -4.64 -20.15 -21.78
N GLY A 666 -5.34 -21.29 -21.90
CA GLY A 666 -4.83 -22.59 -21.44
C GLY A 666 -3.56 -23.00 -22.20
N HIS A 667 -3.56 -22.89 -23.53
CA HIS A 667 -2.38 -23.13 -24.35
C HIS A 667 -1.23 -22.15 -24.04
N LEU A 668 -1.53 -20.87 -23.74
CA LEU A 668 -0.54 -19.91 -23.26
C LEU A 668 0.08 -20.36 -21.92
N CYS A 669 -0.74 -20.76 -20.94
CA CYS A 669 -0.27 -21.20 -19.64
C CYS A 669 0.63 -22.44 -19.77
N ASN A 670 0.20 -23.45 -20.53
CA ASN A 670 1.00 -24.63 -20.83
C ASN A 670 2.34 -24.29 -21.49
N ARG A 671 2.35 -23.39 -22.48
CA ARG A 671 3.61 -22.96 -23.08
C ARG A 671 4.53 -22.28 -22.06
N CYS A 672 4.00 -21.38 -21.24
CA CYS A 672 4.83 -20.64 -20.27
C CYS A 672 5.39 -21.54 -19.17
N LEU A 673 4.61 -22.55 -18.73
CA LEU A 673 5.06 -23.61 -17.83
C LEU A 673 6.12 -24.54 -18.45
N GLY A 674 6.27 -24.54 -19.79
CA GLY A 674 7.25 -25.32 -20.54
C GLY A 674 8.45 -24.54 -21.08
N GLU A 675 8.64 -23.26 -20.73
CA GLU A 675 9.86 -22.51 -21.06
C GLU A 675 10.91 -22.64 -19.93
N GLU A 676 12.19 -22.45 -20.24
CA GLU A 676 13.33 -22.65 -19.31
C GLU A 676 13.41 -21.61 -18.17
N ASP A 677 12.71 -20.47 -18.31
CA ASP A 677 12.76 -19.36 -17.36
C ASP A 677 11.70 -19.53 -16.25
N ALA A 678 12.17 -19.78 -15.02
CA ALA A 678 11.29 -20.00 -13.86
C ALA A 678 10.38 -18.80 -13.51
N TYR A 679 10.71 -17.56 -13.91
CA TYR A 679 9.80 -16.42 -13.77
C TYR A 679 8.66 -16.48 -14.79
N ILE A 680 8.91 -16.93 -16.03
CA ILE A 680 7.87 -17.18 -17.04
C ILE A 680 6.95 -18.32 -16.58
N GLN A 681 7.53 -19.43 -16.10
CA GLN A 681 6.77 -20.56 -15.52
C GLN A 681 5.88 -20.08 -14.36
N LEU A 682 6.43 -19.31 -13.42
CA LEU A 682 5.71 -18.78 -12.25
C LEU A 682 4.55 -17.86 -12.65
N HIS A 683 4.71 -17.02 -13.68
CA HIS A 683 3.61 -16.16 -14.15
C HIS A 683 2.57 -16.96 -14.95
N GLY A 684 2.96 -18.02 -15.65
CA GLY A 684 2.03 -18.96 -16.30
C GLY A 684 1.17 -19.69 -15.26
N SER A 685 1.79 -20.16 -14.18
CA SER A 685 1.11 -20.79 -13.05
C SER A 685 0.12 -19.84 -12.35
N LYS A 686 0.48 -18.58 -12.15
CA LYS A 686 -0.42 -17.55 -11.58
C LYS A 686 -1.59 -17.19 -12.49
N LEU A 687 -1.36 -17.11 -13.80
CA LEU A 687 -2.44 -16.88 -14.77
C LEU A 687 -3.44 -18.04 -14.76
N LEU A 688 -2.94 -19.28 -14.66
CA LEU A 688 -3.75 -20.49 -14.51
C LEU A 688 -4.58 -20.48 -13.20
N GLN A 689 -3.99 -20.08 -12.07
CA GLN A 689 -4.69 -19.93 -10.79
C GLN A 689 -5.84 -18.91 -10.87
N GLU A 690 -5.63 -17.76 -11.49
CA GLU A 690 -6.68 -16.74 -11.68
C GLU A 690 -7.76 -17.23 -12.66
N LEU A 691 -7.40 -18.01 -13.69
CA LEU A 691 -8.37 -18.64 -14.61
C LEU A 691 -9.29 -19.64 -13.89
N GLY A 692 -8.74 -20.56 -13.10
CA GLY A 692 -9.56 -21.48 -12.29
C GLY A 692 -10.45 -20.78 -11.27
N SER A 693 -9.90 -19.74 -10.64
CA SER A 693 -10.65 -18.86 -9.72
C SER A 693 -11.79 -18.09 -10.40
N ALA A 694 -11.61 -17.70 -11.66
CA ALA A 694 -12.61 -16.99 -12.45
C ALA A 694 -13.69 -17.91 -13.02
N ILE A 695 -13.33 -19.13 -13.48
CA ILE A 695 -14.27 -20.20 -13.81
C ILE A 695 -15.18 -20.49 -12.60
N THR A 696 -14.58 -20.64 -11.42
CA THR A 696 -15.31 -20.92 -10.16
C THR A 696 -16.29 -19.80 -9.78
N GLN A 697 -16.02 -18.55 -10.17
CA GLN A 697 -16.94 -17.43 -9.97
C GLN A 697 -18.09 -17.42 -10.98
N LEU A 698 -17.81 -17.72 -12.25
CA LEU A 698 -18.85 -17.82 -13.30
C LEU A 698 -19.91 -18.87 -12.94
N TYR A 699 -19.46 -20.07 -12.57
CA TYR A 699 -20.35 -21.18 -12.17
C TYR A 699 -21.25 -20.87 -10.95
N ARG A 700 -20.81 -19.98 -10.05
CA ARG A 700 -21.63 -19.55 -8.91
C ARG A 700 -22.71 -18.55 -9.33
N ALA A 701 -22.36 -17.59 -10.20
CA ALA A 701 -23.32 -16.60 -10.70
C ALA A 701 -24.42 -17.21 -11.58
N GLU A 702 -24.12 -18.27 -12.32
CA GLU A 702 -25.11 -19.05 -13.08
C GLU A 702 -26.08 -19.81 -12.17
N GLY A 703 -25.67 -20.22 -10.97
CA GLY A 703 -26.50 -20.96 -10.00
C GLY A 703 -27.61 -20.12 -9.35
N ASP A 704 -27.37 -18.83 -9.11
CA ASP A 704 -28.37 -17.90 -8.55
C ASP A 704 -29.33 -17.33 -9.63
N SER A 705 -29.10 -17.63 -10.92
CA SER A 705 -29.81 -17.02 -12.03
C SER A 705 -31.03 -17.86 -12.47
N CYS A 706 -32.25 -17.38 -12.22
CA CYS A 706 -33.51 -18.08 -12.54
C CYS A 706 -33.87 -18.20 -14.05
N LEU A 707 -32.89 -18.15 -14.96
CA LEU A 707 -33.08 -18.29 -16.41
C LEU A 707 -32.08 -19.31 -16.98
N PRO A 708 -32.54 -20.38 -17.66
CA PRO A 708 -31.66 -21.42 -18.17
C PRO A 708 -30.91 -20.98 -19.43
N LEU A 709 -29.68 -20.51 -19.25
CA LEU A 709 -28.67 -20.55 -20.32
C LEU A 709 -28.27 -22.01 -20.62
N PRO A 710 -27.76 -22.33 -21.83
CA PRO A 710 -27.39 -23.70 -22.17
C PRO A 710 -26.24 -24.21 -21.29
N GLN A 711 -26.54 -25.13 -20.37
CA GLN A 711 -25.59 -25.63 -19.36
C GLN A 711 -24.41 -26.46 -19.93
N VAL A 712 -24.51 -26.88 -21.20
CA VAL A 712 -23.63 -27.90 -21.80
C VAL A 712 -22.29 -27.36 -22.34
N PRO A 713 -22.23 -26.24 -23.10
CA PRO A 713 -20.97 -25.81 -23.72
C PRO A 713 -19.91 -25.35 -22.71
N VAL A 714 -20.32 -24.65 -21.65
CA VAL A 714 -19.40 -24.14 -20.62
C VAL A 714 -18.72 -25.29 -19.88
N ALA A 715 -19.47 -26.36 -19.55
CA ALA A 715 -18.93 -27.56 -18.94
C ALA A 715 -17.89 -28.26 -19.82
N LEU A 716 -18.20 -28.48 -21.10
CA LEU A 716 -17.27 -29.11 -22.02
C LEU A 716 -16.00 -28.27 -22.24
N HIS A 717 -16.12 -26.94 -22.33
CA HIS A 717 -14.97 -26.05 -22.45
C HIS A 717 -14.09 -26.04 -21.18
N CYS A 718 -14.71 -26.06 -19.99
CA CYS A 718 -14.01 -26.17 -18.71
C CYS A 718 -13.24 -27.50 -18.57
N LEU A 719 -13.85 -28.61 -18.96
CA LEU A 719 -13.23 -29.94 -18.92
C LEU A 719 -12.07 -30.05 -19.92
N ASN A 720 -12.26 -29.57 -21.16
CA ASN A 720 -11.20 -29.55 -22.17
C ASN A 720 -10.02 -28.66 -21.72
N PHE A 721 -10.29 -27.50 -21.10
CA PHE A 721 -9.27 -26.64 -20.52
C PHE A 721 -8.43 -27.37 -19.46
N TRP A 722 -9.07 -27.94 -18.44
CA TRP A 722 -8.37 -28.62 -17.35
C TRP A 722 -7.68 -29.91 -17.80
N SER A 723 -8.27 -30.68 -18.73
CA SER A 723 -7.63 -31.84 -19.32
C SER A 723 -6.35 -31.46 -20.07
N ASN A 724 -6.39 -30.42 -20.92
CA ASN A 724 -5.21 -29.92 -21.62
C ASN A 724 -4.12 -29.41 -20.66
N VAL A 725 -4.50 -28.78 -19.54
CA VAL A 725 -3.56 -28.28 -18.52
C VAL A 725 -2.90 -29.41 -17.72
N LEU A 726 -3.69 -30.39 -17.25
CA LEU A 726 -3.18 -31.49 -16.43
C LEU A 726 -2.34 -32.50 -17.22
N ASN A 727 -2.62 -32.64 -18.52
CA ASN A 727 -1.76 -33.38 -19.46
C ASN A 727 -0.58 -32.55 -19.99
N GLY A 728 -0.41 -31.31 -19.50
CA GLY A 728 0.68 -30.40 -19.83
C GLY A 728 1.79 -30.35 -18.76
N PRO A 729 2.75 -29.42 -18.89
CA PRO A 729 3.92 -29.31 -18.01
C PRO A 729 3.63 -28.82 -16.57
N LEU A 730 2.36 -28.69 -16.17
CA LEU A 730 2.00 -28.38 -14.78
C LEU A 730 2.52 -29.44 -13.79
N THR A 731 2.59 -30.71 -14.21
CA THR A 731 3.16 -31.80 -13.41
C THR A 731 4.65 -31.61 -13.12
N ALA A 732 5.43 -31.12 -14.09
CA ALA A 732 6.83 -30.76 -13.88
C ALA A 732 6.97 -29.55 -12.93
N ALA A 733 6.12 -28.52 -13.08
CA ALA A 733 6.09 -27.37 -12.18
C ALA A 733 5.66 -27.72 -10.74
N LEU A 734 4.89 -28.80 -10.55
CA LEU A 734 4.59 -29.39 -9.23
C LEU A 734 5.77 -30.19 -8.66
N GLN A 735 6.73 -30.62 -9.48
CA GLN A 735 7.91 -31.41 -9.08
C GLN A 735 9.21 -30.59 -9.02
N ASP A 736 9.14 -29.28 -9.28
CA ASP A 736 10.30 -28.39 -9.21
C ASP A 736 10.70 -28.07 -7.75
N GLU A 737 11.71 -28.79 -7.26
CA GLU A 737 12.32 -28.56 -5.94
C GLU A 737 13.27 -27.33 -5.90
N LEU A 738 13.73 -26.84 -7.05
CA LEU A 738 14.63 -25.69 -7.15
C LEU A 738 13.89 -24.36 -6.98
N HIS A 739 12.62 -24.30 -7.38
CA HIS A 739 11.79 -23.11 -7.34
C HIS A 739 10.53 -23.25 -6.46
N PRO A 740 10.66 -23.24 -5.11
CA PRO A 740 9.53 -23.37 -4.18
C PRO A 740 8.31 -22.48 -4.45
N THR A 741 8.51 -21.26 -4.97
CA THR A 741 7.42 -20.35 -5.35
C THR A 741 6.61 -20.83 -6.56
N LEU A 742 7.22 -21.59 -7.49
CA LEU A 742 6.53 -22.20 -8.62
C LEU A 742 5.68 -23.38 -8.15
N GLN A 743 6.25 -24.31 -7.39
CA GLN A 743 5.53 -25.44 -6.80
C GLN A 743 4.35 -24.97 -5.93
N THR A 744 4.54 -23.89 -5.14
CA THR A 744 3.46 -23.21 -4.41
C THR A 744 2.35 -22.73 -5.34
N SER A 745 2.69 -22.00 -6.41
CA SER A 745 1.71 -21.49 -7.39
C SER A 745 0.99 -22.61 -8.14
N ALA A 746 1.67 -23.74 -8.39
CA ALA A 746 1.09 -24.89 -9.07
C ALA A 746 0.13 -25.68 -8.17
N CYS A 747 0.43 -25.83 -6.88
CA CYS A 747 -0.52 -26.35 -5.88
C CYS A 747 -1.76 -25.43 -5.76
N ASP A 748 -1.54 -24.12 -5.77
CA ASP A 748 -2.59 -23.10 -5.74
C ASP A 748 -3.47 -23.12 -7.02
N ALA A 749 -2.91 -23.50 -8.17
CA ALA A 749 -3.65 -23.73 -9.40
C ALA A 749 -4.52 -25.00 -9.32
N LEU A 750 -3.99 -26.12 -8.80
CA LEU A 750 -4.81 -27.32 -8.53
C LEU A 750 -5.96 -27.01 -7.56
N ALA A 751 -5.70 -26.23 -6.51
CA ALA A 751 -6.70 -25.75 -5.56
C ALA A 751 -7.76 -24.80 -6.15
N SER A 752 -7.67 -24.46 -7.44
CA SER A 752 -8.64 -23.63 -8.18
C SER A 752 -9.51 -24.41 -9.18
N ILE A 753 -9.36 -25.74 -9.25
CA ILE A 753 -10.26 -26.61 -10.02
C ILE A 753 -11.62 -26.68 -9.32
N LEU A 754 -12.70 -26.52 -10.09
CA LEU A 754 -14.08 -26.60 -9.60
C LEU A 754 -14.50 -28.07 -9.34
N PRO A 755 -15.22 -28.41 -8.24
CA PRO A 755 -15.59 -29.80 -7.92
C PRO A 755 -16.34 -30.52 -9.05
N GLN A 756 -17.29 -29.83 -9.71
CA GLN A 756 -18.08 -30.35 -10.82
C GLN A 756 -17.27 -30.61 -12.09
N ALA A 757 -16.13 -29.92 -12.26
CA ALA A 757 -15.16 -30.24 -13.31
C ALA A 757 -14.27 -31.40 -12.88
N PHE A 758 -13.75 -31.35 -11.63
CA PHE A 758 -12.88 -32.37 -11.07
C PHE A 758 -13.50 -33.78 -11.14
N SER A 759 -14.78 -33.93 -10.79
CA SER A 759 -15.52 -35.20 -10.81
C SER A 759 -15.62 -35.88 -12.18
N GLN A 760 -15.28 -35.19 -13.28
CA GLN A 760 -15.32 -35.69 -14.64
C GLN A 760 -13.93 -35.78 -15.31
N LEU A 761 -12.85 -35.38 -14.62
CA LEU A 761 -11.48 -35.46 -15.16
C LEU A 761 -10.90 -36.89 -15.00
N PRO A 762 -10.18 -37.44 -16.00
CA PRO A 762 -9.49 -38.73 -15.85
C PRO A 762 -8.30 -38.64 -14.88
N SER A 763 -7.71 -37.44 -14.71
CA SER A 763 -6.47 -37.22 -13.94
C SER A 763 -6.72 -36.95 -12.44
N GLN A 764 -7.88 -37.32 -11.88
CA GLN A 764 -8.22 -37.16 -10.46
C GLN A 764 -7.17 -37.78 -9.54
N VAL A 765 -6.86 -39.06 -9.76
CA VAL A 765 -5.91 -39.84 -8.95
C VAL A 765 -4.53 -39.18 -8.95
N MET A 766 -4.06 -38.71 -10.12
CA MET A 766 -2.80 -37.97 -10.25
C MET A 766 -2.80 -36.69 -9.40
N CYS A 767 -3.90 -35.92 -9.41
CA CYS A 767 -4.00 -34.70 -8.60
C CYS A 767 -3.94 -35.02 -7.10
N MET A 768 -4.64 -36.07 -6.65
CA MET A 768 -4.66 -36.48 -5.25
C MET A 768 -3.29 -36.99 -4.79
N THR A 769 -2.66 -37.91 -5.53
CA THR A 769 -1.36 -38.48 -5.15
C THR A 769 -0.23 -37.46 -5.21
N MET A 770 -0.25 -36.52 -6.17
CA MET A 770 0.69 -35.40 -6.21
C MET A 770 0.54 -34.49 -4.98
N LEU A 771 -0.68 -34.09 -4.62
CA LEU A 771 -0.89 -33.23 -3.44
C LEU A 771 -0.54 -33.95 -2.13
N LEU A 772 -0.88 -35.24 -1.99
CA LEU A 772 -0.50 -36.06 -0.84
C LEU A 772 1.03 -36.19 -0.73
N GLY A 773 1.74 -36.51 -1.82
CA GLY A 773 3.19 -36.58 -1.84
C GLY A 773 3.86 -35.26 -1.43
N LEU A 774 3.36 -34.13 -1.94
CA LEU A 774 3.89 -32.80 -1.65
C LEU A 774 3.66 -32.32 -0.20
N THR A 775 2.77 -32.94 0.59
CA THR A 775 2.67 -32.64 2.03
C THR A 775 3.89 -33.08 2.85
N TYR A 776 4.68 -34.01 2.32
CA TYR A 776 5.94 -34.47 2.94
C TYR A 776 7.18 -33.76 2.35
N GLY A 777 6.98 -32.84 1.39
CA GLY A 777 8.04 -32.09 0.70
C GLY A 777 8.14 -30.62 1.11
N GLY A 778 9.05 -29.89 0.47
CA GLY A 778 9.45 -28.53 0.87
C GLY A 778 8.36 -27.45 0.84
N ASN A 779 7.25 -27.65 0.12
CA ASN A 779 6.12 -26.70 0.05
C ASN A 779 4.81 -27.29 0.60
N SER A 780 4.92 -28.14 1.64
CA SER A 780 3.81 -28.76 2.37
C SER A 780 2.66 -27.80 2.70
N ALA A 781 2.93 -26.52 3.00
CA ALA A 781 1.93 -25.48 3.25
C ALA A 781 0.93 -25.27 2.09
N ALA A 782 1.37 -25.33 0.84
CA ALA A 782 0.52 -25.13 -0.33
C ALA A 782 -0.24 -26.43 -0.69
N ALA A 783 0.44 -27.57 -0.60
CA ALA A 783 -0.14 -28.89 -0.81
C ALA A 783 -1.26 -29.20 0.20
N VAL A 784 -1.02 -28.98 1.50
CA VAL A 784 -2.02 -29.22 2.55
C VAL A 784 -3.21 -28.26 2.43
N ARG A 785 -2.99 -27.03 1.91
CA ARG A 785 -4.07 -26.08 1.60
C ARG A 785 -4.94 -26.57 0.45
N ALA A 786 -4.33 -27.15 -0.59
CA ALA A 786 -5.06 -27.73 -1.72
C ALA A 786 -5.86 -28.98 -1.32
N LEU A 787 -5.28 -29.88 -0.50
CA LEU A 787 -6.03 -30.99 0.12
C LEU A 787 -7.20 -30.48 0.97
N GLY A 788 -7.00 -29.40 1.73
CA GLY A 788 -8.05 -28.70 2.48
C GLY A 788 -9.18 -28.10 1.63
N VAL A 789 -9.00 -27.98 0.31
CA VAL A 789 -10.06 -27.66 -0.65
C VAL A 789 -10.68 -28.94 -1.20
N TYR A 790 -9.87 -29.97 -1.50
CA TYR A 790 -10.35 -31.23 -2.08
C TYR A 790 -11.23 -32.05 -1.11
N VAL A 791 -11.01 -31.97 0.21
CA VAL A 791 -11.93 -32.55 1.22
C VAL A 791 -13.34 -31.92 1.24
N LEU A 792 -13.56 -30.83 0.49
CA LEU A 792 -14.86 -30.19 0.28
C LEU A 792 -15.51 -30.58 -1.07
N PHE A 793 -14.89 -31.47 -1.86
CA PHE A 793 -15.43 -31.92 -3.16
C PHE A 793 -16.36 -33.12 -2.96
N PRO A 794 -17.66 -33.06 -3.32
CA PRO A 794 -18.61 -34.14 -3.04
C PRO A 794 -18.15 -35.53 -3.52
N CYS A 795 -17.58 -35.61 -4.72
CA CYS A 795 -17.04 -36.85 -5.29
C CYS A 795 -15.82 -37.45 -4.56
N LEU A 796 -15.21 -36.72 -3.61
CA LEU A 796 -14.11 -37.17 -2.76
C LEU A 796 -14.52 -37.36 -1.30
N GLN A 797 -15.72 -36.93 -0.91
CA GLN A 797 -16.22 -37.09 0.45
C GLN A 797 -16.78 -38.50 0.70
N GLU A 798 -17.16 -39.21 -0.37
CA GLU A 798 -17.54 -40.63 -0.37
C GLU A 798 -16.30 -41.55 -0.44
N ASP A 799 -15.13 -41.05 -0.85
CA ASP A 799 -13.88 -41.81 -0.88
C ASP A 799 -13.22 -41.82 0.50
N VAL A 800 -13.59 -42.82 1.31
CA VAL A 800 -13.04 -43.04 2.65
C VAL A 800 -11.51 -43.18 2.65
N MET A 801 -10.90 -43.73 1.59
CA MET A 801 -9.44 -43.85 1.50
C MET A 801 -8.79 -42.47 1.33
N PHE A 802 -9.29 -41.66 0.40
CA PHE A 802 -8.83 -40.28 0.24
C PHE A 802 -9.02 -39.45 1.52
N VAL A 803 -10.18 -39.58 2.19
CA VAL A 803 -10.46 -38.87 3.45
C VAL A 803 -9.46 -39.28 4.55
N VAL A 804 -9.14 -40.57 4.68
CA VAL A 804 -8.16 -41.08 5.65
C VAL A 804 -6.73 -40.61 5.31
N ASP A 805 -6.32 -40.67 4.04
CA ASP A 805 -4.97 -40.24 3.63
C ASP A 805 -4.78 -38.73 3.76
N ALA A 806 -5.79 -37.93 3.35
CA ALA A 806 -5.80 -36.49 3.55
C ALA A 806 -5.78 -36.11 5.03
N ALA A 807 -6.51 -36.83 5.89
CA ALA A 807 -6.47 -36.62 7.34
C ALA A 807 -5.06 -36.89 7.91
N ASN A 808 -4.44 -38.02 7.56
CA ASN A 808 -3.08 -38.34 8.04
C ASN A 808 -2.04 -37.31 7.54
N ALA A 809 -2.13 -36.87 6.28
CA ALA A 809 -1.28 -35.82 5.73
C ALA A 809 -1.46 -34.46 6.46
N ILE A 810 -2.70 -34.05 6.72
CA ILE A 810 -3.02 -32.86 7.52
C ILE A 810 -2.45 -32.96 8.94
N LEU A 811 -2.55 -34.13 9.58
CA LEU A 811 -2.01 -34.38 10.92
C LEU A 811 -0.48 -34.32 10.96
N ALA A 812 0.21 -34.79 9.92
CA ALA A 812 1.65 -34.63 9.78
C ALA A 812 2.05 -33.15 9.62
N CYS A 813 1.35 -32.39 8.76
CA CYS A 813 1.60 -30.96 8.59
C CYS A 813 1.25 -30.10 9.84
N LEU A 814 0.48 -30.63 10.80
CA LEU A 814 0.18 -29.95 12.07
C LEU A 814 1.33 -29.97 13.08
N THR A 815 2.33 -30.84 12.92
CA THR A 815 3.54 -30.88 13.77
C THR A 815 4.79 -30.27 13.10
N ASP A 816 4.66 -29.78 11.86
CA ASP A 816 5.71 -29.15 11.07
C ASP A 816 6.38 -27.97 11.80
N CYS A 817 7.69 -27.80 11.65
CA CYS A 817 8.46 -26.70 12.28
C CYS A 817 7.96 -25.31 11.86
N SER A 818 7.51 -25.17 10.61
CA SER A 818 7.02 -23.93 10.00
C SER A 818 5.60 -23.60 10.44
N SER A 819 5.46 -22.49 11.17
CA SER A 819 4.13 -21.96 11.56
C SER A 819 3.23 -21.59 10.37
N ASN A 820 3.77 -21.44 9.15
CA ASN A 820 2.96 -21.27 7.94
C ASN A 820 2.30 -22.59 7.51
N VAL A 821 3.06 -23.70 7.53
CA VAL A 821 2.54 -25.05 7.24
C VAL A 821 1.44 -25.40 8.25
N ARG A 822 1.72 -25.27 9.56
CA ARG A 822 0.74 -25.53 10.62
C ARG A 822 -0.51 -24.64 10.51
N THR A 823 -0.39 -23.40 10.02
CA THR A 823 -1.54 -22.51 9.80
C THR A 823 -2.46 -23.04 8.71
N MET A 824 -1.89 -23.53 7.60
CA MET A 824 -2.67 -24.13 6.50
C MET A 824 -3.23 -25.50 6.90
N ALA A 825 -2.43 -26.34 7.58
CA ALA A 825 -2.88 -27.64 8.09
C ALA A 825 -4.05 -27.51 9.08
N ALA A 826 -4.00 -26.55 10.00
CA ALA A 826 -5.11 -26.28 10.92
C ALA A 826 -6.37 -25.76 10.20
N TRP A 827 -6.21 -25.00 9.10
CA TRP A 827 -7.33 -24.60 8.25
C TRP A 827 -7.96 -25.81 7.55
N SER A 828 -7.13 -26.67 6.95
CA SER A 828 -7.56 -27.90 6.29
C SER A 828 -8.20 -28.90 7.25
N LEU A 829 -7.70 -29.05 8.48
CA LEU A 829 -8.34 -29.86 9.52
C LEU A 829 -9.73 -29.34 9.88
N GLY A 830 -9.90 -28.02 9.96
CA GLY A 830 -11.21 -27.41 10.17
C GLY A 830 -12.18 -27.73 9.04
N ASN A 831 -11.74 -27.64 7.78
CA ASN A 831 -12.57 -27.96 6.61
C ASN A 831 -12.94 -29.45 6.57
N LEU A 832 -12.00 -30.34 6.86
CA LEU A 832 -12.25 -31.77 7.01
C LEU A 832 -13.29 -32.03 8.12
N ALA A 833 -13.16 -31.35 9.27
CA ALA A 833 -14.12 -31.47 10.36
C ALA A 833 -15.51 -30.87 10.02
N ASP A 834 -15.62 -29.89 9.12
CA ASP A 834 -16.92 -29.47 8.56
C ASP A 834 -17.53 -30.60 7.71
N THR A 835 -16.73 -31.19 6.80
CA THR A 835 -17.14 -32.29 5.92
C THR A 835 -17.69 -33.49 6.68
N LEU A 836 -17.03 -33.91 7.76
CA LEU A 836 -17.46 -35.07 8.56
C LEU A 836 -18.88 -34.88 9.13
N ILE A 837 -19.22 -33.67 9.58
CA ILE A 837 -20.55 -33.33 10.10
C ILE A 837 -21.63 -33.42 9.01
N VAL A 838 -21.33 -32.96 7.79
CA VAL A 838 -22.34 -32.87 6.72
C VAL A 838 -22.70 -34.25 6.16
N ASN A 839 -21.71 -35.14 6.02
CA ASN A 839 -21.89 -36.43 5.33
C ASN A 839 -21.91 -37.65 6.26
N MET A 840 -21.61 -37.48 7.56
CA MET A 840 -21.58 -38.56 8.57
C MET A 840 -20.71 -39.77 8.15
N SER A 841 -19.62 -39.52 7.42
CA SER A 841 -18.75 -40.58 6.86
C SER A 841 -18.02 -41.36 7.96
N GLU A 842 -17.96 -42.69 7.82
CA GLU A 842 -17.35 -43.56 8.82
C GLU A 842 -15.83 -43.33 8.93
N VAL A 843 -15.41 -42.68 10.01
CA VAL A 843 -14.00 -42.47 10.37
C VAL A 843 -13.63 -43.39 11.52
N SER A 844 -12.56 -44.18 11.35
CA SER A 844 -12.07 -45.07 12.41
C SER A 844 -11.78 -44.32 13.72
N ASP A 845 -12.14 -44.92 14.85
CA ASP A 845 -11.99 -44.32 16.18
C ASP A 845 -10.56 -43.83 16.46
N LEU A 846 -9.55 -44.58 16.00
CA LEU A 846 -8.13 -44.22 16.13
C LEU A 846 -7.77 -42.95 15.37
N LEU A 847 -8.37 -42.71 14.20
CA LEU A 847 -8.15 -41.47 13.44
C LEU A 847 -8.91 -40.30 14.08
N LEU A 848 -10.15 -40.50 14.50
CA LEU A 848 -10.92 -39.46 15.22
C LEU A 848 -10.23 -39.03 16.52
N LEU A 849 -9.70 -39.98 17.29
CA LEU A 849 -8.90 -39.75 18.50
C LEU A 849 -7.61 -38.96 18.20
N LYS A 850 -6.89 -39.30 17.13
CA LYS A 850 -5.72 -38.53 16.66
C LYS A 850 -6.11 -37.11 16.25
N MET A 851 -7.21 -36.93 15.53
CA MET A 851 -7.69 -35.62 15.07
C MET A 851 -8.08 -34.71 16.24
N LEU A 852 -8.83 -35.23 17.22
CA LEU A 852 -9.19 -34.50 18.44
C LEU A 852 -7.93 -34.10 19.22
N THR A 853 -7.00 -35.03 19.44
CA THR A 853 -5.74 -34.77 20.17
C THR A 853 -4.86 -33.74 19.47
N ALA A 854 -4.72 -33.84 18.14
CA ALA A 854 -3.93 -32.89 17.36
C ALA A 854 -4.57 -31.50 17.30
N ALA A 855 -5.90 -31.41 17.21
CA ALA A 855 -6.62 -30.14 17.30
C ALA A 855 -6.46 -29.50 18.70
N THR A 856 -6.51 -30.28 19.77
CA THR A 856 -6.25 -29.83 21.15
C THR A 856 -4.83 -29.27 21.26
N GLN A 857 -3.82 -29.97 20.75
CA GLN A 857 -2.44 -29.47 20.78
C GLN A 857 -2.24 -28.24 19.88
N ALA A 858 -2.84 -28.19 18.69
CA ALA A 858 -2.78 -27.04 17.78
C ALA A 858 -3.50 -25.80 18.34
N SER A 859 -4.48 -25.97 19.24
CA SER A 859 -5.11 -24.87 19.98
C SER A 859 -4.15 -24.17 20.95
N ARG A 860 -3.01 -24.79 21.30
CA ARG A 860 -1.99 -24.21 22.20
C ARG A 860 -0.95 -23.35 21.46
N ASP A 861 -0.97 -23.30 20.12
CA ASP A 861 -0.05 -22.53 19.27
C ASP A 861 -0.52 -21.06 19.05
N LYS A 862 0.19 -20.32 18.19
CA LYS A 862 -0.08 -18.93 17.80
C LYS A 862 -1.46 -18.78 17.14
N ASP A 863 -2.08 -17.62 17.35
CA ASP A 863 -3.44 -17.25 16.93
C ASP A 863 -3.87 -17.66 15.52
N ARG A 864 -2.97 -17.62 14.52
CA ARG A 864 -3.29 -18.06 13.16
C ARG A 864 -3.68 -19.55 13.12
N VAL A 865 -2.87 -20.40 13.76
CA VAL A 865 -3.10 -21.85 13.91
C VAL A 865 -4.28 -22.08 14.84
N LYS A 866 -4.21 -21.52 16.05
CA LYS A 866 -5.23 -21.63 17.12
C LYS A 866 -6.64 -21.28 16.60
N SER A 867 -6.79 -20.22 15.79
CA SER A 867 -8.10 -19.80 15.27
C SER A 867 -8.80 -20.86 14.43
N ASN A 868 -8.07 -21.73 13.72
CA ASN A 868 -8.68 -22.81 12.94
C ASN A 868 -8.75 -24.11 13.78
N ALA A 869 -7.79 -24.35 14.67
CA ALA A 869 -7.78 -25.50 15.57
C ALA A 869 -9.01 -25.54 16.50
N VAL A 870 -9.41 -24.40 17.10
CA VAL A 870 -10.62 -24.36 17.95
C VAL A 870 -11.93 -24.55 17.17
N ARG A 871 -11.93 -24.21 15.87
CA ARG A 871 -13.05 -24.49 14.97
C ARG A 871 -13.14 -26.01 14.69
N ALA A 872 -12.01 -26.65 14.40
CA ALA A 872 -11.93 -28.09 14.25
C ALA A 872 -12.34 -28.84 15.53
N LEU A 873 -11.90 -28.38 16.71
CA LEU A 873 -12.28 -28.98 18.00
C LEU A 873 -13.79 -29.07 18.19
N GLY A 874 -14.50 -27.94 18.09
CA GLY A 874 -15.95 -27.93 18.29
C GLY A 874 -16.71 -28.80 17.28
N ASN A 875 -16.21 -28.87 16.04
CA ASN A 875 -16.77 -29.74 15.02
C ASN A 875 -16.56 -31.23 15.35
N LEU A 876 -15.35 -31.63 15.77
CA LEU A 876 -15.06 -33.01 16.14
C LEU A 876 -15.79 -33.45 17.42
N LEU A 877 -15.98 -32.53 18.37
CA LEU A 877 -16.80 -32.74 19.57
C LEU A 877 -18.29 -32.91 19.23
N TYR A 878 -18.79 -32.23 18.20
CA TYR A 878 -20.14 -32.45 17.69
C TYR A 878 -20.29 -33.82 17.02
N PHE A 879 -19.28 -34.25 16.25
CA PHE A 879 -19.28 -35.49 15.48
C PHE A 879 -19.18 -36.79 16.31
N LEU A 880 -18.68 -36.72 17.56
CA LEU A 880 -18.50 -37.89 18.42
C LEU A 880 -19.82 -38.62 18.74
N GLY A 881 -19.90 -39.91 18.40
CA GLY A 881 -21.03 -40.77 18.72
C GLY A 881 -21.07 -41.22 20.19
N PRO A 882 -22.23 -41.71 20.69
CA PRO A 882 -22.40 -42.13 22.09
C PRO A 882 -21.43 -43.25 22.49
N GLU A 883 -21.17 -44.21 21.58
CA GLU A 883 -20.19 -45.27 21.83
C GLU A 883 -18.77 -44.74 22.07
N GLN A 884 -18.38 -43.67 21.39
CA GLN A 884 -17.03 -43.11 21.49
C GLN A 884 -16.86 -42.38 22.82
N ILE A 885 -17.88 -41.60 23.23
CA ILE A 885 -17.87 -40.83 24.47
C ILE A 885 -17.82 -41.73 25.72
N VAL A 886 -18.42 -42.92 25.66
CA VAL A 886 -18.38 -43.91 26.77
C VAL A 886 -17.05 -44.68 26.84
N ARG A 887 -16.24 -44.71 25.77
CA ARG A 887 -14.95 -45.45 25.77
C ARG A 887 -13.88 -44.70 26.56
N PRO A 888 -13.18 -45.34 27.53
CA PRO A 888 -12.14 -44.70 28.36
C PRO A 888 -10.95 -44.07 27.61
N GLN A 889 -10.79 -44.34 26.31
CA GLN A 889 -9.75 -43.73 25.48
C GLN A 889 -10.08 -42.29 25.05
N PHE A 890 -11.38 -41.92 25.03
CA PHE A 890 -11.83 -40.59 24.61
C PHE A 890 -12.11 -39.61 25.76
N SER A 891 -12.28 -40.08 26.99
CA SER A 891 -12.66 -39.22 28.14
C SER A 891 -11.68 -38.07 28.37
N SER A 892 -10.40 -38.36 28.61
CA SER A 892 -9.38 -37.31 28.82
C SER A 892 -9.22 -36.39 27.60
N PRO A 893 -9.15 -36.88 26.33
CA PRO A 893 -9.17 -36.02 25.15
C PRO A 893 -10.41 -35.11 25.01
N ILE A 894 -11.60 -35.56 25.41
CA ILE A 894 -12.82 -34.73 25.42
C ILE A 894 -12.73 -33.64 26.50
N GLU A 895 -12.31 -33.97 27.72
CA GLU A 895 -12.15 -32.99 28.80
C GLU A 895 -11.06 -31.96 28.47
N GLU A 896 -9.91 -32.38 27.92
CA GLU A 896 -8.86 -31.48 27.45
C GLU A 896 -9.34 -30.57 26.31
N ALA A 897 -10.14 -31.08 25.37
CA ALA A 897 -10.71 -30.30 24.28
C ALA A 897 -11.71 -29.24 24.78
N MET A 898 -12.62 -29.61 25.70
CA MET A 898 -13.58 -28.67 26.30
C MET A 898 -12.88 -27.61 27.17
N HIS A 899 -11.85 -27.99 27.92
CA HIS A 899 -11.02 -27.03 28.65
C HIS A 899 -10.24 -26.10 27.71
N ALA A 900 -9.70 -26.61 26.59
CA ALA A 900 -8.99 -25.80 25.59
C ALA A 900 -9.91 -24.77 24.92
N LEU A 901 -11.15 -25.14 24.58
CA LEU A 901 -12.17 -24.20 24.08
C LEU A 901 -12.53 -23.14 25.12
N THR A 902 -12.87 -23.58 26.34
CA THR A 902 -13.31 -22.71 27.45
C THR A 902 -12.23 -21.68 27.83
N SER A 903 -11.00 -22.12 28.06
CA SER A 903 -9.87 -21.23 28.35
C SER A 903 -9.57 -20.27 27.20
N THR A 904 -9.74 -20.68 25.94
CA THR A 904 -9.55 -19.81 24.78
C THR A 904 -10.57 -18.66 24.74
N VAL A 905 -11.84 -18.90 25.10
CA VAL A 905 -12.88 -17.85 25.17
C VAL A 905 -12.51 -16.75 26.16
N CYS A 906 -11.91 -17.10 27.30
CA CYS A 906 -11.48 -16.14 28.34
C CYS A 906 -10.11 -15.50 28.07
N SER A 907 -9.24 -16.12 27.27
CA SER A 907 -7.85 -15.68 27.07
C SER A 907 -7.69 -14.36 26.30
N ASP A 908 -6.59 -13.65 26.55
CA ASP A 908 -6.15 -12.49 25.77
C ASP A 908 -5.51 -12.93 24.44
N VAL A 909 -6.39 -13.29 23.50
CA VAL A 909 -6.08 -13.67 22.12
C VAL A 909 -6.93 -12.83 21.17
N THR A 910 -6.53 -12.75 19.91
CA THR A 910 -7.25 -11.98 18.89
C THR A 910 -8.73 -12.37 18.82
N MET A 911 -9.61 -11.38 18.59
CA MET A 911 -11.07 -11.59 18.61
C MET A 911 -11.53 -12.69 17.63
N LYS A 912 -10.80 -12.94 16.53
CA LYS A 912 -11.05 -14.08 15.63
C LYS A 912 -10.94 -15.43 16.34
N VAL A 913 -9.91 -15.61 17.16
CA VAL A 913 -9.73 -16.81 17.96
C VAL A 913 -10.88 -16.94 18.97
N ARG A 914 -11.22 -15.86 19.68
CA ARG A 914 -12.29 -15.87 20.70
C ARG A 914 -13.66 -16.21 20.11
N TRP A 915 -14.05 -15.59 18.99
CA TRP A 915 -15.35 -15.91 18.36
C TRP A 915 -15.37 -17.32 17.76
N ASN A 916 -14.25 -17.82 17.21
CA ASN A 916 -14.15 -19.21 16.73
C ASN A 916 -14.19 -20.24 17.88
N ALA A 917 -13.70 -19.89 19.08
CA ALA A 917 -13.82 -20.75 20.27
C ALA A 917 -15.26 -20.75 20.83
N CYS A 918 -15.97 -19.61 20.81
CA CYS A 918 -17.40 -19.55 21.14
C CYS A 918 -18.23 -20.40 20.18
N TYR A 919 -17.98 -20.28 18.86
CA TYR A 919 -18.57 -21.16 17.84
C TYR A 919 -18.25 -22.64 18.10
N GLY A 920 -17.01 -22.94 18.52
CA GLY A 920 -16.58 -24.29 18.86
C GLY A 920 -17.35 -24.89 20.04
N LEU A 921 -17.55 -24.14 21.12
CA LEU A 921 -18.42 -24.55 22.24
C LEU A 921 -19.87 -24.74 21.77
N GLY A 922 -20.38 -23.83 20.94
CA GLY A 922 -21.73 -23.93 20.38
C GLY A 922 -21.95 -25.20 19.53
N ASN A 923 -20.94 -25.65 18.78
CA ASN A 923 -21.02 -26.95 18.09
C ASN A 923 -20.90 -28.13 19.05
N ALA A 924 -19.98 -28.10 20.03
CA ALA A 924 -19.91 -29.15 21.04
C ALA A 924 -21.24 -29.31 21.80
N PHE A 925 -21.91 -28.22 22.14
CA PHE A 925 -23.20 -28.21 22.84
C PHE A 925 -24.35 -28.81 22.00
N ARG A 926 -24.19 -29.02 20.69
CA ARG A 926 -25.18 -29.73 19.84
C ARG A 926 -25.14 -31.25 19.99
N ASN A 927 -24.10 -31.80 20.64
CA ASN A 927 -24.00 -33.25 20.84
C ASN A 927 -24.82 -33.70 22.07
N PRO A 928 -25.93 -34.45 21.90
CA PRO A 928 -26.76 -34.88 23.01
C PRO A 928 -26.11 -35.97 23.88
N SER A 929 -25.00 -36.56 23.41
CA SER A 929 -24.24 -37.58 24.15
C SER A 929 -23.17 -36.97 25.06
N LEU A 930 -22.88 -35.66 24.95
CA LEU A 930 -22.11 -34.94 25.96
C LEU A 930 -23.05 -34.58 27.12
N ASN A 931 -22.67 -34.97 28.34
CA ASN A 931 -23.47 -34.78 29.56
C ASN A 931 -23.43 -33.32 30.05
N LEU A 932 -23.93 -32.39 29.24
CA LEU A 932 -24.12 -30.99 29.59
C LEU A 932 -24.97 -30.86 30.86
N GLY A 933 -24.55 -29.97 31.76
CA GLY A 933 -25.18 -29.76 33.07
C GLY A 933 -24.63 -30.62 34.20
N SER A 934 -23.96 -31.75 33.91
CA SER A 934 -23.36 -32.64 34.92
C SER A 934 -21.89 -32.99 34.69
N ALA A 935 -21.34 -32.76 33.49
CA ALA A 935 -19.91 -32.90 33.21
C ALA A 935 -19.06 -31.85 33.95
N SER A 936 -17.87 -32.26 34.39
CA SER A 936 -16.87 -31.48 35.14
C SER A 936 -16.64 -30.06 34.58
N TRP A 937 -16.39 -29.95 33.27
CA TRP A 937 -16.12 -28.72 32.53
C TRP A 937 -17.36 -27.90 32.18
N SER A 938 -18.58 -28.42 32.40
CA SER A 938 -19.81 -27.79 31.88
C SER A 938 -20.08 -26.44 32.55
N ALA A 939 -19.85 -26.33 33.87
CA ALA A 939 -20.05 -25.09 34.61
C ALA A 939 -19.13 -23.96 34.12
N ASP A 940 -17.86 -24.28 33.86
CA ASP A 940 -16.85 -23.33 33.38
C ASP A 940 -17.11 -22.89 31.93
N ALA A 941 -17.55 -23.82 31.06
CA ALA A 941 -17.88 -23.50 29.67
C ALA A 941 -19.02 -22.47 29.57
N PHE A 942 -20.09 -22.64 30.36
CA PHE A 942 -21.16 -21.64 30.47
C PHE A 942 -20.65 -20.32 31.08
N SER A 943 -19.81 -20.38 32.13
CA SER A 943 -19.22 -19.19 32.78
C SER A 943 -18.35 -18.36 31.81
N ALA A 944 -17.58 -19.02 30.94
CA ALA A 944 -16.79 -18.37 29.90
C ALA A 944 -17.67 -17.69 28.84
N LEU A 945 -18.74 -18.37 28.40
CA LEU A 945 -19.68 -17.83 27.41
C LEU A 945 -20.49 -16.65 27.96
N THR A 946 -20.97 -16.71 29.21
CA THR A 946 -21.69 -15.60 29.86
C THR A 946 -20.80 -14.39 30.07
N GLY A 947 -19.57 -14.60 30.56
CA GLY A 947 -18.56 -13.53 30.64
C GLY A 947 -18.25 -12.90 29.28
N ALA A 948 -18.18 -13.70 28.21
CA ALA A 948 -17.91 -13.22 26.85
C ALA A 948 -19.09 -12.45 26.22
N VAL A 949 -20.34 -12.86 26.42
CA VAL A 949 -21.51 -12.15 25.85
C VAL A 949 -21.78 -10.81 26.56
N ALA A 950 -21.62 -10.76 27.89
CA ALA A 950 -21.81 -9.54 28.66
C ALA A 950 -20.68 -8.52 28.39
N SER A 951 -19.40 -8.92 28.56
CA SER A 951 -18.29 -7.97 28.69
C SER A 951 -17.40 -7.75 27.45
N CYS A 952 -17.49 -8.59 26.41
CA CYS A 952 -16.56 -8.48 25.28
C CYS A 952 -16.90 -7.30 24.35
N ARG A 953 -15.94 -6.40 24.10
CA ARG A 953 -16.14 -5.23 23.23
C ARG A 953 -16.45 -5.55 21.77
N ASN A 954 -16.02 -6.70 21.25
CA ASN A 954 -16.23 -7.08 19.84
C ASN A 954 -17.55 -7.83 19.67
N PHE A 955 -18.45 -7.31 18.83
CA PHE A 955 -19.81 -7.82 18.72
C PHE A 955 -19.87 -9.20 18.08
N LYS A 956 -18.88 -9.61 17.27
CA LYS A 956 -18.81 -11.00 16.77
C LYS A 956 -18.54 -12.02 17.87
N VAL A 957 -17.71 -11.70 18.86
CA VAL A 957 -17.53 -12.58 20.04
C VAL A 957 -18.86 -12.69 20.79
N ARG A 958 -19.53 -11.56 21.06
CA ARG A 958 -20.84 -11.55 21.73
C ARG A 958 -21.90 -12.36 20.98
N ILE A 959 -22.02 -12.19 19.65
CA ILE A 959 -22.94 -12.95 18.79
C ILE A 959 -22.68 -14.46 18.88
N ASN A 960 -21.42 -14.90 18.74
CA ASN A 960 -21.10 -16.33 18.78
C ASN A 960 -21.26 -16.91 20.20
N ALA A 961 -21.05 -16.11 21.25
CA ALA A 961 -21.31 -16.51 22.63
C ALA A 961 -22.82 -16.67 22.89
N ALA A 962 -23.63 -15.69 22.51
CA ALA A 962 -25.10 -15.76 22.59
C ALA A 962 -25.67 -16.96 21.80
N ALA A 963 -25.17 -17.19 20.58
CA ALA A 963 -25.57 -18.33 19.75
C ALA A 963 -25.20 -19.69 20.37
N ALA A 964 -24.06 -19.78 21.06
CA ALA A 964 -23.67 -21.00 21.79
C ALA A 964 -24.51 -21.23 23.05
N LEU A 965 -24.89 -20.15 23.76
CA LEU A 965 -25.78 -20.20 24.91
C LEU A 965 -27.22 -20.61 24.53
N SER A 966 -27.64 -20.39 23.28
CA SER A 966 -28.96 -20.79 22.76
C SER A 966 -28.97 -22.12 21.99
N VAL A 967 -28.00 -23.00 22.24
CA VAL A 967 -27.94 -24.35 21.63
C VAL A 967 -28.56 -25.46 22.50
N PRO A 968 -28.28 -25.55 23.82
CA PRO A 968 -28.70 -26.72 24.60
C PRO A 968 -30.24 -26.89 24.61
N PRO A 969 -30.76 -28.07 24.22
CA PRO A 969 -32.19 -28.25 23.91
C PRO A 969 -33.07 -28.61 25.10
N LEU A 970 -32.50 -28.94 26.27
CA LEU A 970 -33.25 -29.30 27.48
C LEU A 970 -32.76 -28.47 28.66
N ARG A 971 -33.68 -28.10 29.57
CA ARG A 971 -33.36 -27.31 30.77
C ARG A 971 -32.22 -27.91 31.60
N GLN A 972 -32.21 -29.24 31.78
CA GLN A 972 -31.18 -29.96 32.54
C GLN A 972 -29.75 -29.73 32.00
N ASN A 973 -29.60 -29.41 30.71
CA ASN A 973 -28.28 -29.18 30.11
C ASN A 973 -27.60 -27.88 30.57
N TYR A 974 -28.33 -26.97 31.21
CA TYR A 974 -27.78 -25.74 31.79
C TYR A 974 -27.29 -25.91 33.25
N GLY A 975 -27.43 -27.09 33.84
CA GLY A 975 -27.10 -27.33 35.25
C GLY A 975 -28.20 -26.84 36.20
N ASP A 976 -27.82 -26.31 37.36
CA ASP A 976 -28.76 -25.84 38.40
C ASP A 976 -29.47 -24.51 38.05
N ALA A 977 -30.47 -24.14 38.86
CA ALA A 977 -31.20 -22.87 38.71
C ALA A 977 -30.31 -21.63 38.85
N ALA A 978 -29.20 -21.71 39.60
CA ALA A 978 -28.27 -20.59 39.77
C ALA A 978 -27.37 -20.37 38.54
N GLN A 979 -27.06 -21.43 37.79
CA GLN A 979 -26.38 -21.34 36.50
C GLN A 979 -27.34 -20.86 35.40
N PHE A 980 -28.56 -21.40 35.35
CA PHE A 980 -29.59 -20.95 34.39
C PHE A 980 -29.92 -19.45 34.57
N ALA A 981 -30.13 -18.99 35.81
CA ALA A 981 -30.35 -17.57 36.10
C ALA A 981 -29.14 -16.68 35.73
N ARG A 982 -27.90 -17.16 35.88
CA ARG A 982 -26.69 -16.43 35.42
C ARG A 982 -26.62 -16.32 33.89
N VAL A 983 -27.01 -17.37 33.16
CA VAL A 983 -27.07 -17.34 31.69
C VAL A 983 -28.14 -16.34 31.23
N TRP A 984 -29.30 -16.33 31.87
CA TRP A 984 -30.36 -15.34 31.64
C TRP A 984 -29.88 -13.90 31.89
N GLN A 985 -29.32 -13.62 33.07
CA GLN A 985 -28.86 -12.28 33.46
C GLN A 985 -27.80 -11.74 32.50
N ALA A 986 -26.80 -12.54 32.13
CA ALA A 986 -25.74 -12.13 31.20
C ALA A 986 -26.26 -11.81 29.78
N LEU A 987 -27.39 -12.40 29.36
CA LEU A 987 -28.04 -12.08 28.08
C LEU A 987 -28.88 -10.80 28.15
N VAL A 988 -29.53 -10.53 29.29
CA VAL A 988 -30.27 -9.27 29.54
C VAL A 988 -29.29 -8.09 29.60
N GLU A 989 -28.25 -8.17 30.44
CA GLU A 989 -27.17 -7.18 30.53
C GLU A 989 -26.53 -6.92 29.17
N ALA A 990 -26.33 -7.98 28.37
CA ALA A 990 -25.77 -7.84 27.05
C ALA A 990 -26.68 -7.12 26.04
N LEU A 991 -28.01 -7.24 26.21
CA LEU A 991 -29.01 -6.60 25.36
C LEU A 991 -29.16 -5.11 25.70
N GLU A 992 -29.24 -4.75 26.98
CA GLU A 992 -29.21 -3.34 27.40
C GLU A 992 -27.89 -2.68 26.94
N GLY A 993 -26.75 -3.32 27.22
CA GLY A 993 -25.43 -2.93 26.75
C GLY A 993 -25.17 -3.14 25.25
N SER A 994 -26.20 -3.19 24.40
CA SER A 994 -26.08 -3.24 22.93
C SER A 994 -26.39 -1.91 22.24
N VAL A 995 -26.96 -0.94 22.98
CA VAL A 995 -27.38 0.37 22.50
C VAL A 995 -26.21 1.37 22.49
N ASP A 996 -25.44 1.46 23.59
CA ASP A 996 -24.43 2.50 23.83
C ASP A 996 -23.03 2.20 23.23
N SER A 997 -22.97 1.64 22.02
CA SER A 997 -21.69 1.28 21.39
C SER A 997 -20.98 2.48 20.76
N ALA A 998 -19.89 2.92 21.40
CA ALA A 998 -19.03 3.99 20.90
C ALA A 998 -18.12 3.59 19.71
N ASP A 999 -18.06 2.30 19.32
CA ASP A 999 -17.23 1.84 18.21
C ASP A 999 -18.03 1.74 16.90
N PHE A 1000 -17.78 2.69 16.00
CA PHE A 1000 -18.37 2.78 14.66
C PHE A 1000 -18.12 1.52 13.79
N LEU A 1001 -17.04 0.77 14.03
CA LEU A 1001 -16.72 -0.45 13.27
C LEU A 1001 -17.57 -1.66 13.71
N GLU A 1002 -18.06 -1.64 14.96
CA GLU A 1002 -18.94 -2.66 15.53
C GLU A 1002 -20.43 -2.31 15.35
N TYR A 1003 -20.79 -1.04 15.15
CA TYR A 1003 -22.19 -0.60 14.94
C TYR A 1003 -22.93 -1.41 13.86
N ARG A 1004 -22.25 -1.76 12.76
CA ARG A 1004 -22.79 -2.63 11.68
C ARG A 1004 -23.20 -4.05 12.12
N TYR A 1005 -22.85 -4.46 13.33
CA TYR A 1005 -23.22 -5.74 13.94
C TYR A 1005 -24.24 -5.57 15.09
N SER A 1006 -24.65 -4.35 15.45
CA SER A 1006 -25.61 -4.07 16.54
C SER A 1006 -26.95 -4.79 16.33
N SER A 1007 -27.49 -4.77 15.11
CA SER A 1007 -28.75 -5.46 14.77
C SER A 1007 -28.62 -6.99 14.89
N SER A 1008 -27.53 -7.55 14.37
CA SER A 1008 -27.26 -9.00 14.44
C SER A 1008 -27.06 -9.47 15.87
N LEU A 1009 -26.41 -8.65 16.71
CA LEU A 1009 -26.25 -8.90 18.14
C LEU A 1009 -27.61 -8.88 18.86
N ARG A 1010 -28.40 -7.81 18.72
CA ARG A 1010 -29.75 -7.73 19.33
C ARG A 1010 -30.64 -8.90 18.89
N THR A 1011 -30.62 -9.24 17.61
CA THR A 1011 -31.38 -10.39 17.06
C THR A 1011 -30.97 -11.70 17.71
N GLN A 1012 -29.67 -11.98 17.84
CA GLN A 1012 -29.18 -13.23 18.44
C GLN A 1012 -29.44 -13.30 19.95
N LEU A 1013 -29.34 -12.17 20.67
CA LEU A 1013 -29.68 -12.07 22.09
C LEU A 1013 -31.17 -12.30 22.34
N CYS A 1014 -32.04 -11.68 21.52
CA CYS A 1014 -33.49 -11.90 21.57
C CYS A 1014 -33.87 -13.36 21.33
N GLN A 1015 -33.22 -14.02 20.35
CA GLN A 1015 -33.41 -15.45 20.11
C GLN A 1015 -32.95 -16.32 21.29
N ALA A 1016 -31.82 -15.97 21.93
CA ALA A 1016 -31.32 -16.69 23.10
C ALA A 1016 -32.25 -16.55 24.33
N LEU A 1017 -32.78 -15.35 24.57
CA LEU A 1017 -33.73 -15.11 25.67
C LEU A 1017 -35.06 -15.88 25.46
N LEU A 1018 -35.61 -15.88 24.25
CA LEU A 1018 -36.80 -16.68 23.91
C LEU A 1018 -36.56 -18.19 24.04
N HIS A 1019 -35.37 -18.67 23.68
CA HIS A 1019 -34.98 -20.08 23.87
C HIS A 1019 -34.90 -20.49 25.34
N LEU A 1020 -34.46 -19.61 26.23
CA LEU A 1020 -34.47 -19.90 27.67
C LEU A 1020 -35.90 -19.90 28.23
N LEU A 1021 -36.77 -18.97 27.80
CA LEU A 1021 -38.16 -18.92 28.25
C LEU A 1021 -38.96 -20.16 27.87
N SER A 1022 -38.73 -20.78 26.70
CA SER A 1022 -39.41 -22.02 26.31
C SER A 1022 -38.94 -23.26 27.10
N LEU A 1023 -37.76 -23.21 27.71
CA LEU A 1023 -37.19 -24.28 28.53
C LEU A 1023 -37.43 -24.11 30.05
N CYS A 1024 -37.71 -22.89 30.51
CA CYS A 1024 -37.91 -22.50 31.91
C CYS A 1024 -38.79 -23.50 32.70
N GLN A 1025 -38.40 -23.78 33.94
CA GLN A 1025 -39.11 -24.65 34.89
C GLN A 1025 -39.51 -23.88 36.17
N PRO A 1026 -40.40 -24.44 37.03
CA PRO A 1026 -40.81 -23.83 38.29
C PRO A 1026 -39.69 -23.29 39.19
N GLU A 1027 -38.54 -23.99 39.23
CA GLU A 1027 -37.37 -23.61 40.03
C GLU A 1027 -36.61 -22.38 39.50
N ASP A 1028 -36.81 -22.02 38.24
CA ASP A 1028 -36.12 -20.89 37.58
C ASP A 1028 -36.84 -19.55 37.78
N LEU A 1029 -38.16 -19.57 38.03
CA LEU A 1029 -39.04 -18.40 38.00
C LEU A 1029 -38.53 -17.25 38.89
N ALA A 1030 -38.05 -17.58 40.09
CA ALA A 1030 -37.51 -16.62 41.05
C ALA A 1030 -36.22 -15.92 40.57
N GLY A 1031 -35.43 -16.56 39.70
CA GLY A 1031 -34.20 -15.99 39.15
C GLY A 1031 -34.41 -15.09 37.93
N LEU A 1032 -35.46 -15.33 37.15
CA LEU A 1032 -35.78 -14.58 35.91
C LEU A 1032 -36.60 -13.31 36.19
N THR A 1033 -37.54 -13.39 37.13
CA THR A 1033 -38.53 -12.33 37.43
C THR A 1033 -37.95 -10.93 37.73
N PRO A 1034 -36.80 -10.77 38.42
CA PRO A 1034 -36.22 -9.45 38.67
C PRO A 1034 -35.86 -8.67 37.40
N SER A 1035 -35.53 -9.35 36.29
CA SER A 1035 -35.24 -8.72 35.00
C SER A 1035 -36.48 -8.43 34.17
N LEU A 1036 -37.58 -9.16 34.41
CA LEU A 1036 -38.81 -9.09 33.61
C LEU A 1036 -39.80 -8.03 34.12
N SER A 1037 -39.53 -7.44 35.28
CA SER A 1037 -40.38 -6.43 35.91
C SER A 1037 -39.77 -5.03 35.84
N GLY A 1038 -40.63 -4.00 35.83
CA GLY A 1038 -40.21 -2.60 35.74
C GLY A 1038 -39.51 -2.23 34.41
N HIS A 1039 -38.58 -1.28 34.48
CA HIS A 1039 -37.95 -0.67 33.31
C HIS A 1039 -37.18 -1.68 32.44
N VAL A 1040 -36.49 -2.64 33.04
CA VAL A 1040 -35.74 -3.70 32.33
C VAL A 1040 -36.70 -4.56 31.50
N GLY A 1041 -37.83 -4.96 32.09
CA GLY A 1041 -38.91 -5.67 31.41
C GLY A 1041 -39.47 -4.89 30.22
N SER A 1042 -39.78 -3.60 30.39
CA SER A 1042 -40.25 -2.75 29.27
C SER A 1042 -39.21 -2.61 28.15
N SER A 1043 -37.93 -2.49 28.49
CA SER A 1043 -36.84 -2.42 27.49
C SER A 1043 -36.65 -3.74 26.75
N LEU A 1044 -36.83 -4.88 27.44
CA LEU A 1044 -36.85 -6.22 26.85
C LEU A 1044 -38.00 -6.39 25.85
N VAL A 1045 -39.23 -5.99 26.20
CA VAL A 1045 -40.38 -6.00 25.28
C VAL A 1045 -40.09 -5.17 24.04
N GLN A 1046 -39.54 -3.96 24.20
CA GLN A 1046 -39.17 -3.10 23.07
C GLN A 1046 -38.13 -3.77 22.15
N HIS A 1047 -37.04 -4.31 22.69
CA HIS A 1047 -36.00 -4.94 21.85
C HIS A 1047 -36.40 -6.28 21.22
N LEU A 1048 -37.35 -7.01 21.83
CA LEU A 1048 -37.94 -8.22 21.23
C LEU A 1048 -38.85 -7.90 20.04
N THR A 1049 -39.45 -6.70 20.01
CA THR A 1049 -40.49 -6.27 19.06
C THR A 1049 -40.01 -5.29 17.99
N GLU A 1050 -38.90 -4.58 18.21
CA GLU A 1050 -38.25 -3.71 17.22
C GLU A 1050 -37.67 -4.51 16.04
N ASP A 1051 -38.06 -4.14 14.81
CA ASP A 1051 -37.51 -4.72 13.58
C ASP A 1051 -36.07 -4.26 13.33
N GLY A 1052 -35.15 -5.23 13.31
CA GLY A 1052 -33.72 -4.98 13.37
C GLY A 1052 -33.02 -4.72 12.04
N SER A 1053 -33.56 -3.93 11.10
CA SER A 1053 -32.87 -3.71 9.80
C SER A 1053 -33.15 -2.38 9.09
N PRO A 1054 -32.10 -1.64 8.69
CA PRO A 1054 -32.14 -0.76 7.53
C PRO A 1054 -31.70 -1.51 6.26
N ALA A 1055 -32.67 -1.96 5.46
CA ALA A 1055 -32.55 -2.43 4.08
C ALA A 1055 -31.60 -3.63 3.78
N ALA A 1056 -32.15 -4.84 3.82
CA ALA A 1056 -31.63 -6.01 3.11
C ALA A 1056 -32.80 -6.86 2.57
N GLU A 1057 -33.10 -6.76 1.27
CA GLU A 1057 -34.31 -7.35 0.69
C GLU A 1057 -34.33 -8.88 0.77
N GLY A 1058 -35.42 -9.45 1.31
CA GLY A 1058 -35.84 -10.84 1.02
C GLY A 1058 -35.71 -11.90 2.12
N LYS A 1059 -35.27 -11.60 3.36
CA LYS A 1059 -35.13 -12.63 4.42
C LYS A 1059 -35.86 -12.38 5.74
N ASP A 1060 -36.34 -11.17 5.99
CA ASP A 1060 -36.74 -10.76 7.36
C ASP A 1060 -38.00 -11.47 7.89
N GLY A 1061 -39.00 -11.73 7.03
CA GLY A 1061 -40.28 -12.32 7.44
C GLY A 1061 -40.18 -13.69 8.12
N ALA A 1062 -39.25 -14.55 7.69
CA ALA A 1062 -39.04 -15.86 8.29
C ALA A 1062 -38.45 -15.78 9.72
N VAL A 1063 -37.63 -14.75 10.00
CA VAL A 1063 -37.04 -14.53 11.33
C VAL A 1063 -38.11 -14.06 12.31
N LEU A 1064 -39.00 -13.16 11.88
CA LEU A 1064 -40.10 -12.67 12.70
C LEU A 1064 -41.10 -13.79 13.02
N GLN A 1065 -41.49 -14.59 12.01
CA GLN A 1065 -42.40 -15.72 12.18
C GLN A 1065 -41.85 -16.77 13.15
N GLY A 1066 -40.54 -17.05 13.10
CA GLY A 1066 -39.87 -17.93 14.08
C GLY A 1066 -39.88 -17.39 15.51
N ARG A 1067 -39.73 -16.07 15.73
CA ARG A 1067 -39.85 -15.46 17.07
C ARG A 1067 -41.27 -15.63 17.63
N VAL A 1068 -42.30 -15.36 16.82
CA VAL A 1068 -43.71 -15.49 17.21
C VAL A 1068 -44.03 -16.93 17.63
N GLN A 1069 -43.55 -17.92 16.88
CA GLN A 1069 -43.75 -19.34 17.21
C GLN A 1069 -43.14 -19.70 18.58
N VAL A 1070 -41.84 -19.45 18.79
CA VAL A 1070 -41.16 -19.82 20.05
C VAL A 1070 -41.74 -19.08 21.26
N ALA A 1071 -42.12 -17.81 21.11
CA ALA A 1071 -42.80 -17.05 22.16
C ALA A 1071 -44.20 -17.62 22.50
N SER A 1072 -44.94 -18.10 21.50
CA SER A 1072 -46.25 -18.73 21.69
C SER A 1072 -46.14 -20.09 22.38
N GLU A 1073 -45.17 -20.92 21.97
CA GLU A 1073 -44.88 -22.22 22.60
C GLU A 1073 -44.45 -22.04 24.07
N ALA A 1074 -43.64 -21.02 24.37
CA ALA A 1074 -43.26 -20.67 25.74
C ALA A 1074 -44.47 -20.19 26.57
N LEU A 1075 -45.36 -19.36 26.01
CA LEU A 1075 -46.55 -18.86 26.70
C LEU A 1075 -47.52 -20.00 27.07
N VAL A 1076 -47.77 -20.94 26.15
CA VAL A 1076 -48.62 -22.11 26.40
C VAL A 1076 -48.06 -22.93 27.58
N ARG A 1077 -46.75 -23.17 27.60
CA ARG A 1077 -46.07 -23.90 28.68
C ARG A 1077 -46.13 -23.17 30.02
N LEU A 1078 -45.87 -21.87 30.05
CA LEU A 1078 -45.86 -21.09 31.30
C LEU A 1078 -47.25 -20.99 31.94
N ARG A 1079 -48.33 -21.05 31.14
CA ARG A 1079 -49.71 -21.18 31.66
C ARG A 1079 -49.96 -22.50 32.41
N GLU A 1080 -49.19 -23.56 32.16
CA GLU A 1080 -49.24 -24.82 32.95
C GLU A 1080 -48.73 -24.63 34.39
N PHE A 1081 -47.98 -23.56 34.67
CA PHE A 1081 -47.46 -23.22 36.00
C PHE A 1081 -48.35 -22.21 36.75
N SER A 1082 -49.55 -21.92 36.25
CA SER A 1082 -50.48 -20.96 36.85
C SER A 1082 -50.76 -21.24 38.34
N GLY A 1083 -50.69 -20.19 39.17
CA GLY A 1083 -50.78 -20.29 40.63
C GLY A 1083 -49.46 -20.58 41.35
N GLN A 1084 -48.34 -20.76 40.65
CA GLN A 1084 -47.01 -20.73 41.27
C GLN A 1084 -46.50 -19.29 41.45
N THR A 1085 -45.72 -19.05 42.50
CA THR A 1085 -45.12 -17.73 42.76
C THR A 1085 -44.27 -17.28 41.58
N HIS A 1086 -44.57 -16.08 41.06
CA HIS A 1086 -43.94 -15.43 39.91
C HIS A 1086 -44.27 -16.00 38.50
N ALA A 1087 -45.07 -17.06 38.37
CA ALA A 1087 -45.45 -17.57 37.05
C ALA A 1087 -46.25 -16.52 36.24
N ASP A 1088 -47.19 -15.84 36.88
CA ASP A 1088 -48.06 -14.83 36.26
C ASP A 1088 -47.25 -13.68 35.62
N THR A 1089 -46.14 -13.26 36.25
CA THR A 1089 -45.26 -12.19 35.73
C THR A 1089 -44.55 -12.58 34.42
N LEU A 1090 -44.25 -13.86 34.23
CA LEU A 1090 -43.68 -14.36 32.95
C LEU A 1090 -44.76 -14.49 31.87
N VAL A 1091 -45.99 -14.85 32.26
CA VAL A 1091 -47.15 -14.92 31.36
C VAL A 1091 -47.51 -13.51 30.85
N ASP A 1092 -47.66 -12.54 31.74
CA ASP A 1092 -47.92 -11.13 31.39
C ASP A 1092 -46.86 -10.58 30.42
N PHE A 1093 -45.58 -10.82 30.71
CA PHE A 1093 -44.46 -10.39 29.86
C PHE A 1093 -44.52 -10.99 28.44
N LEU A 1094 -44.74 -12.30 28.32
CA LEU A 1094 -44.83 -12.94 26.99
C LEU A 1094 -46.09 -12.51 26.23
N GLU A 1095 -47.20 -12.27 26.92
CA GLU A 1095 -48.37 -11.70 26.27
C GLU A 1095 -48.09 -10.28 25.77
N ASP A 1096 -47.40 -9.41 26.51
CA ASP A 1096 -47.02 -8.07 26.03
C ASP A 1096 -46.03 -8.10 24.85
N VAL A 1097 -45.10 -9.08 24.81
CA VAL A 1097 -44.27 -9.33 23.61
C VAL A 1097 -45.13 -9.73 22.41
N LEU A 1098 -46.05 -10.68 22.57
CA LEU A 1098 -46.90 -11.18 21.49
C LEU A 1098 -47.94 -10.15 21.01
N ARG A 1099 -48.52 -9.35 21.91
CA ARG A 1099 -49.42 -8.22 21.60
C ARG A 1099 -48.73 -7.14 20.76
N SER A 1100 -47.40 -7.03 20.88
CA SER A 1100 -46.58 -5.96 20.29
C SER A 1100 -45.84 -6.36 19.00
N LEU A 1101 -45.80 -7.66 18.66
CA LEU A 1101 -45.22 -8.13 17.39
C LEU A 1101 -46.19 -7.92 16.21
N PRO A 1102 -45.70 -7.46 15.03
CA PRO A 1102 -46.55 -7.27 13.86
C PRO A 1102 -46.88 -8.60 13.15
N GLY A 1103 -47.86 -9.32 13.68
CA GLY A 1103 -48.44 -10.54 13.11
C GLY A 1103 -49.96 -10.46 12.93
N ASP A 1104 -50.54 -11.35 12.12
CA ASP A 1104 -51.98 -11.32 11.82
C ASP A 1104 -52.83 -11.75 13.05
N ARG A 1105 -53.89 -11.00 13.33
CA ARG A 1105 -54.73 -11.13 14.53
C ARG A 1105 -55.86 -12.16 14.35
N SER A 1106 -55.62 -13.20 13.56
CA SER A 1106 -56.63 -14.13 13.05
C SER A 1106 -56.54 -15.55 13.62
N ALA A 1107 -55.44 -15.91 14.28
CA ALA A 1107 -55.33 -17.17 15.02
C ALA A 1107 -56.07 -17.07 16.37
N PRO A 1108 -56.86 -18.09 16.78
CA PRO A 1108 -57.54 -18.10 18.07
C PRO A 1108 -56.55 -18.35 19.23
N PHE A 1109 -56.70 -17.54 20.28
CA PHE A 1109 -56.03 -17.69 21.58
C PHE A 1109 -56.82 -18.59 22.55
#